data_AF-A0A814ZSA7-F1
#
_entry.id   AF-A0A814ZSA7-F1
#
_cell.length_a   1.000
_cell.length_b   1.000
_cell.length_c   1.000
_cell.angle_alpha   90.00
_cell.angle_beta   90.00
_cell.angle_gamma   90.00
#
_symmetry.space_group_name_H-M   'P 1'
#
loop_
_entity.id
_entity.type
_entity.pdbx_description
1 polymer ?
#
loop_
_entity_poly.entity_id
_entity_poly.type
_entity_poly.pdbx_seq_one_letter_code
_entity_poly.pdbx_strand_id
1 'polypeptide(L)'
;MHNFQICVFTGILASLITFTIAAPRNFKNINIDITGRSKSNCRTPYGPSSRYSTGPYPVFVTSGDFNNDKRLDVVAANYHDNTVSVLLGDRNQTFQNQSVYATGIGPVSIAAGDFDSDGKLDLAVVNIDDNSLSVLLGNGDGTFQNQITYSTGNLPNSLAVGDFNKDSKLDLAVVNHRDNNIIIFIGNGDGTFQRSSICPTSNLPIFILAIDLTNDRKLDLVVANYYDTTIGVLLGNGDGTFQNQMIYPTDRGPSSIVAGDFNNDKKLDLAVVNNADDSMSVLLGIGNGTFRNQNKFSVGSSPLSITIGDFNKDTKLDVAISNFGSHIQLMDNANTASVLLGNGDGTFQNRTIYPTGRAPSCIIAGDFTQDMNLDLVISNMLDNDTNFLRGNGDGTFLNQKQYATGNGPMSITTGDFNNDTKLDLAIANQIDASASILLGNGDGSFQKQSNYSTDKGASSISVGDFNNDKILDLAVANSGDNSVSILIGNGDGTFQKQKVYSTGKNPSAVVVADFNHDSKLDLAVTNYNDFSISILIGNGNGTFRRQIPYSVGDYPSSVTTGDFNNDNNVDLAVPNYSSDTISVLLGNGDGTFQNRTTYPSGSSPLFITAMDFNNDTKLDLVVNNQGEDSISILLGNGDGTFQPRKSYISGPYSYSFFPADFNNDNKLDVAVINFLDNTISVLLGNGDGTLQQRIIYSVQGFPISVTAGTFTNDNTKIDLVLADLANNNVAILLNTCS
;
A
#
# COMPACT_ATOMS: atom_id res chain seq x y z
N MET A 1 -19.55 -0.96 -33.13
CA MET A 1 -19.71 -0.18 -31.89
C MET A 1 -19.90 -1.17 -30.75
N HIS A 2 -19.40 -0.84 -29.56
CA HIS A 2 -19.51 -1.59 -28.29
C HIS A 2 -18.97 -3.04 -28.28
N ASN A 3 -17.70 -3.16 -27.85
CA ASN A 3 -17.13 -4.35 -27.19
C ASN A 3 -15.86 -3.95 -26.38
N PHE A 4 -15.88 -2.77 -25.75
CA PHE A 4 -14.70 -2.10 -25.19
C PHE A 4 -14.77 -1.88 -23.66
N GLN A 5 -15.73 -2.53 -22.98
CA GLN A 5 -16.23 -2.05 -21.67
C GLN A 5 -15.91 -2.97 -20.47
N ILE A 6 -14.99 -3.93 -20.64
CA ILE A 6 -14.65 -4.92 -19.57
C ILE A 6 -13.16 -4.88 -19.18
N CYS A 7 -12.22 -4.75 -20.13
CA CYS A 7 -10.78 -4.77 -19.81
C CYS A 7 -10.27 -3.59 -18.96
N VAL A 8 -11.01 -2.48 -18.88
CA VAL A 8 -10.56 -1.27 -18.13
C VAL A 8 -10.83 -1.39 -16.63
N PHE A 9 -11.85 -2.16 -16.22
CA PHE A 9 -12.19 -2.30 -14.79
C PHE A 9 -11.27 -3.29 -14.05
N THR A 10 -10.83 -4.37 -14.69
CA THR A 10 -9.99 -5.39 -14.04
C THR A 10 -8.53 -4.96 -13.83
N GLY A 11 -8.05 -3.95 -14.57
CA GLY A 11 -6.68 -3.43 -14.44
C GLY A 11 -6.52 -2.27 -13.43
N ILE A 12 -7.62 -1.66 -12.99
CA ILE A 12 -7.63 -0.54 -12.03
C ILE A 12 -7.93 -1.01 -10.60
N LEU A 13 -8.60 -2.16 -10.46
CA LEU A 13 -8.96 -2.81 -9.18
C LEU A 13 -7.78 -3.54 -8.49
N ALA A 14 -6.54 -3.09 -8.71
CA ALA A 14 -5.32 -3.77 -8.28
C ALA A 14 -4.15 -2.79 -8.05
N SER A 15 -4.21 -1.98 -6.99
CA SER A 15 -3.11 -1.06 -6.64
C SER A 15 -2.84 -0.96 -5.12
N LEU A 16 -1.72 -1.55 -4.72
CA LEU A 16 -1.20 -1.72 -3.36
C LEU A 16 0.27 -1.26 -3.34
N ILE A 17 0.81 -0.48 -2.40
CA ILE A 17 0.24 0.31 -1.28
C ILE A 17 -0.59 -0.43 -0.21
N THR A 18 -0.30 -1.71 0.02
CA THR A 18 -0.48 -2.38 1.32
C THR A 18 0.17 -1.55 2.43
N PHE A 19 -0.43 -1.40 3.62
CA PHE A 19 0.33 -0.94 4.79
C PHE A 19 1.14 -2.11 5.37
N THR A 20 2.22 -2.47 4.67
CA THR A 20 3.25 -3.37 5.20
C THR A 20 3.90 -2.68 6.39
N ILE A 21 3.63 -3.14 7.61
CA ILE A 21 4.60 -2.95 8.71
C ILE A 21 5.81 -3.80 8.32
N ALA A 22 6.69 -3.19 7.55
CA ALA A 22 8.07 -3.62 7.44
C ALA A 22 8.63 -3.55 8.86
N ALA A 23 9.19 -4.66 9.35
CA ALA A 23 9.79 -4.72 10.66
C ALA A 23 11.33 -4.72 10.50
N PRO A 24 11.97 -3.57 10.20
CA PRO A 24 13.39 -3.45 10.47
C PRO A 24 13.56 -3.56 11.99
N ARG A 25 14.50 -4.40 12.44
CA ARG A 25 14.78 -4.75 13.85
C ARG A 25 15.12 -3.59 14.80
N ASN A 26 14.99 -2.33 14.36
CA ASN A 26 15.28 -1.11 15.12
C ASN A 26 14.08 -0.20 15.38
N PHE A 27 12.88 -0.51 14.88
CA PHE A 27 11.70 -0.10 15.65
C PHE A 27 11.67 -0.95 16.92
N LYS A 28 12.14 -0.37 18.03
CA LYS A 28 11.57 -0.72 19.33
C LYS A 28 10.06 -0.73 19.14
N ASN A 29 9.37 -1.70 19.76
CA ASN A 29 7.94 -1.63 19.97
C ASN A 29 7.56 -0.18 20.23
N ILE A 30 6.56 0.34 19.52
CA ILE A 30 5.79 1.44 20.07
C ILE A 30 4.97 0.84 21.22
N ASN A 31 5.68 0.50 22.31
CA ASN A 31 5.15 0.57 23.64
C ASN A 31 4.78 2.04 23.82
N ILE A 32 3.57 2.40 23.39
CA ILE A 32 2.88 3.54 23.97
C ILE A 32 2.71 3.11 25.43
N ASP A 33 3.59 3.59 26.30
CA ASP A 33 3.51 3.34 27.73
C ASP A 33 2.34 4.17 28.27
N ILE A 34 1.13 3.63 28.12
CA ILE A 34 -0.11 4.26 28.57
C ILE A 34 -0.38 3.91 30.05
N THR A 35 0.67 3.96 30.88
CA THR A 35 0.52 3.90 32.34
C THR A 35 -0.04 5.22 32.90
N GLY A 36 -1.31 5.48 32.59
CA GLY A 36 -2.21 6.26 33.44
C GLY A 36 -2.57 7.66 32.94
N ARG A 37 -3.61 7.71 32.09
CA ARG A 37 -4.74 8.68 32.06
C ARG A 37 -5.58 8.37 30.83
N SER A 38 -6.89 8.54 30.88
CA SER A 38 -7.68 8.56 29.64
C SER A 38 -7.60 9.95 28.98
N LYS A 39 -7.75 9.97 27.66
CA LYS A 39 -8.50 11.03 26.97
C LYS A 39 -10.00 10.70 27.13
N SER A 40 -10.66 10.05 26.14
CA SER A 40 -12.13 9.95 26.02
C SER A 40 -12.63 9.01 24.90
N ASN A 41 -13.88 8.55 24.95
CA ASN A 41 -14.60 8.13 23.73
C ASN A 41 -15.38 9.39 23.19
N CYS A 42 -14.69 10.39 22.62
CA CYS A 42 -15.14 11.74 22.18
C CYS A 42 -16.14 11.71 20.99
N ARG A 43 -16.89 12.81 20.71
CA ARG A 43 -18.16 12.75 19.95
C ARG A 43 -18.48 13.79 18.83
N THR A 44 -17.77 14.92 18.61
CA THR A 44 -18.32 16.03 17.75
C THR A 44 -17.30 16.92 16.97
N PRO A 45 -17.48 17.15 15.63
CA PRO A 45 -16.60 17.99 14.77
C PRO A 45 -17.33 19.10 13.93
N TYR A 46 -16.75 19.56 12.80
CA TYR A 46 -17.25 20.39 11.58
C TYR A 46 -17.28 21.88 12.19
N GLY A 47 -16.37 22.76 11.71
CA GLY A 47 -16.18 24.18 12.13
C GLY A 47 -15.80 25.17 10.98
N PRO A 48 -15.38 26.41 11.26
CA PRO A 48 -15.16 27.47 10.27
C PRO A 48 -14.02 27.18 9.27
N SER A 49 -14.34 27.21 7.98
CA SER A 49 -13.44 26.76 6.91
C SER A 49 -12.41 27.81 6.45
N SER A 50 -11.13 27.44 6.27
CA SER A 50 -10.04 28.37 5.84
C SER A 50 -9.00 27.68 4.92
N ARG A 51 -8.23 28.44 4.10
CA ARG A 51 -7.45 27.89 2.96
C ARG A 51 -6.16 28.60 2.50
N TYR A 52 -5.37 27.93 1.64
CA TYR A 52 -4.09 28.28 0.96
C TYR A 52 -3.98 27.66 -0.47
N SER A 53 -2.78 27.48 -1.03
CA SER A 53 -2.50 27.29 -2.49
C SER A 53 -1.76 25.99 -2.90
N THR A 54 -1.80 25.62 -4.19
CA THR A 54 -1.01 24.50 -4.80
C THR A 54 -0.52 24.82 -6.23
N GLY A 55 0.14 23.86 -6.89
CA GLY A 55 0.50 23.89 -8.32
C GLY A 55 -0.46 23.08 -9.22
N PRO A 56 -0.42 23.27 -10.56
CA PRO A 56 -1.30 22.60 -11.51
C PRO A 56 -1.27 21.07 -11.48
N TYR A 57 -2.47 20.48 -11.61
CA TYR A 57 -2.79 19.09 -11.99
C TYR A 57 -1.82 17.93 -11.63
N PRO A 58 -1.60 17.64 -10.34
CA PRO A 58 -1.14 16.32 -9.92
C PRO A 58 -2.12 15.17 -10.22
N VAL A 59 -1.59 13.94 -10.13
CA VAL A 59 -2.30 12.63 -10.17
C VAL A 59 -1.60 11.51 -9.38
N PHE A 60 -0.37 11.71 -8.87
CA PHE A 60 0.45 10.69 -8.19
C PHE A 60 1.43 11.35 -7.18
N VAL A 61 2.56 10.71 -6.85
CA VAL A 61 3.67 11.27 -6.05
C VAL A 61 5.09 10.98 -6.60
N THR A 62 6.07 11.80 -6.23
CA THR A 62 7.51 11.61 -6.47
C THR A 62 8.34 12.46 -5.51
N SER A 63 9.61 12.09 -5.27
CA SER A 63 10.46 12.58 -4.19
C SER A 63 11.95 12.60 -4.60
N GLY A 64 12.84 13.10 -3.73
CA GLY A 64 14.29 12.90 -3.81
C GLY A 64 14.96 13.05 -2.44
N ASP A 65 16.25 12.71 -2.30
CA ASP A 65 16.72 12.09 -1.04
C ASP A 65 18.01 12.63 -0.39
N PHE A 66 18.86 13.41 -1.08
CA PHE A 66 20.18 13.91 -0.64
C PHE A 66 20.58 13.76 0.85
N ASN A 67 19.93 14.47 1.78
CA ASN A 67 20.46 14.62 3.14
C ASN A 67 19.94 13.57 4.15
N ASN A 68 18.79 12.95 3.89
CA ASN A 68 18.10 11.97 4.76
C ASN A 68 17.92 12.35 6.25
N ASP A 69 17.76 13.65 6.53
CA ASP A 69 17.54 14.19 7.88
C ASP A 69 16.06 14.14 8.37
N LYS A 70 15.19 13.43 7.65
CA LYS A 70 13.74 13.39 7.89
C LYS A 70 13.06 14.73 7.57
N ARG A 71 13.18 15.12 6.29
CA ARG A 71 12.39 16.10 5.52
C ARG A 71 12.39 15.73 4.04
N LEU A 72 11.24 15.82 3.36
CA LEU A 72 11.16 15.52 1.92
C LEU A 72 11.24 16.80 1.09
N ASP A 73 11.58 16.67 -0.19
CA ASP A 73 11.08 17.60 -1.20
C ASP A 73 10.73 16.87 -2.50
N VAL A 74 10.04 17.58 -3.37
CA VAL A 74 9.19 17.02 -4.40
C VAL A 74 9.74 17.34 -5.79
N VAL A 75 9.60 16.42 -6.74
CA VAL A 75 10.11 16.58 -8.12
C VAL A 75 9.01 16.41 -9.19
N ALA A 76 7.80 16.91 -8.90
CA ALA A 76 6.45 16.53 -9.39
C ALA A 76 6.25 16.29 -10.91
N ALA A 77 6.94 15.29 -11.44
CA ALA A 77 7.08 15.00 -12.86
C ALA A 77 5.76 14.90 -13.66
N ASN A 78 5.77 15.16 -14.98
CA ASN A 78 4.61 14.95 -15.88
C ASN A 78 4.96 14.07 -17.09
N TYR A 79 3.99 13.41 -17.71
CA TYR A 79 4.24 12.49 -18.83
C TYR A 79 4.53 13.17 -20.18
N HIS A 80 3.85 14.28 -20.50
CA HIS A 80 3.71 14.75 -21.88
C HIS A 80 4.98 15.44 -22.45
N ASP A 81 5.25 16.68 -22.07
CA ASP A 81 6.26 17.55 -22.73
C ASP A 81 7.55 17.74 -21.91
N ASN A 82 7.95 16.69 -21.17
CA ASN A 82 9.20 16.52 -20.41
C ASN A 82 9.45 17.57 -19.29
N THR A 83 9.06 17.24 -18.05
CA THR A 83 9.19 18.14 -16.88
C THR A 83 9.18 17.39 -15.53
N VAL A 84 9.99 17.86 -14.58
CA VAL A 84 10.23 17.40 -13.18
C VAL A 84 10.56 18.63 -12.30
N SER A 85 11.21 18.48 -11.13
CA SER A 85 12.08 19.54 -10.59
C SER A 85 13.36 19.00 -9.94
N VAL A 86 14.39 19.82 -9.73
CA VAL A 86 15.60 19.45 -8.95
C VAL A 86 16.09 20.66 -8.13
N LEU A 87 15.88 20.65 -6.82
CA LEU A 87 16.28 21.72 -5.87
C LEU A 87 16.20 21.20 -4.42
N LEU A 88 16.48 22.06 -3.44
CA LEU A 88 16.23 21.87 -2.01
C LEU A 88 15.42 23.03 -1.43
N GLY A 89 14.68 22.75 -0.36
CA GLY A 89 13.75 23.63 0.34
C GLY A 89 14.26 24.22 1.65
N ASP A 90 13.39 24.21 2.66
CA ASP A 90 13.54 24.94 3.93
C ASP A 90 12.65 24.31 5.03
N ARG A 91 12.54 24.98 6.20
CA ARG A 91 11.95 24.45 7.44
C ARG A 91 10.42 24.54 7.47
N ASN A 92 9.88 25.51 6.75
CA ASN A 92 8.53 26.06 6.91
C ASN A 92 7.89 26.32 5.54
N GLN A 93 6.63 25.94 5.39
CA GLN A 93 5.93 25.88 4.10
C GLN A 93 6.10 27.12 3.21
N THR A 94 6.50 26.90 1.95
CA THR A 94 6.44 27.92 0.89
C THR A 94 6.28 27.34 -0.52
N PHE A 95 6.88 26.18 -0.81
CA PHE A 95 7.22 25.74 -2.18
C PHE A 95 8.34 26.61 -2.82
N GLN A 96 9.12 26.02 -3.75
CA GLN A 96 10.44 26.49 -4.22
C GLN A 96 10.48 26.80 -5.74
N ASN A 97 11.67 27.07 -6.31
CA ASN A 97 11.92 27.66 -7.64
C ASN A 97 12.25 26.64 -8.77
N GLN A 98 12.70 27.12 -9.95
CA GLN A 98 12.62 26.41 -11.25
C GLN A 98 13.79 26.67 -12.22
N SER A 99 14.13 25.70 -13.09
CA SER A 99 14.97 25.85 -14.31
C SER A 99 14.87 24.64 -15.26
N VAL A 100 14.10 24.75 -16.35
CA VAL A 100 13.87 23.70 -17.38
C VAL A 100 15.13 23.35 -18.18
N TYR A 101 15.28 22.06 -18.51
CA TYR A 101 16.27 21.51 -19.46
C TYR A 101 15.63 20.41 -20.34
N ALA A 102 16.25 19.22 -20.51
CA ALA A 102 15.65 17.99 -21.05
C ALA A 102 16.62 16.80 -20.88
N THR A 103 16.14 15.54 -20.90
CA THR A 103 17.00 14.34 -21.04
C THR A 103 16.58 13.38 -22.16
N GLY A 104 15.30 13.05 -22.29
CA GLY A 104 14.81 12.02 -23.20
C GLY A 104 13.48 11.38 -22.79
N ILE A 105 13.55 10.27 -22.06
CA ILE A 105 12.41 9.33 -21.85
C ILE A 105 12.33 8.74 -20.41
N GLY A 106 12.68 9.50 -19.37
CA GLY A 106 12.32 9.15 -17.98
C GLY A 106 12.55 10.27 -16.95
N PRO A 107 11.99 10.19 -15.73
CA PRO A 107 11.39 9.01 -15.09
C PRO A 107 9.98 8.68 -15.60
N VAL A 108 9.46 7.52 -15.20
CA VAL A 108 8.02 7.21 -15.08
C VAL A 108 7.66 6.60 -13.71
N SER A 109 8.66 6.28 -12.89
CA SER A 109 8.53 5.65 -11.56
C SER A 109 9.70 6.09 -10.65
N ILE A 110 9.65 5.70 -9.36
CA ILE A 110 10.66 5.94 -8.33
C ILE A 110 10.94 4.60 -7.64
N ALA A 111 12.21 4.31 -7.28
CA ALA A 111 12.64 2.97 -6.90
C ALA A 111 13.82 2.96 -5.89
N ALA A 112 14.07 1.79 -5.30
CA ALA A 112 15.17 1.51 -4.38
C ALA A 112 16.39 0.87 -5.09
N GLY A 113 17.52 0.77 -4.38
CA GLY A 113 18.71 0.04 -4.79
C GLY A 113 19.68 -0.21 -3.63
N ASP A 114 19.60 -1.38 -3.00
CA ASP A 114 20.65 -1.90 -2.11
C ASP A 114 21.00 -3.37 -2.42
N PHE A 115 22.28 -3.68 -2.26
CA PHE A 115 23.03 -4.83 -2.75
C PHE A 115 24.13 -5.29 -1.76
N ASP A 116 24.66 -4.37 -0.94
CA ASP A 116 25.78 -4.60 0.00
C ASP A 116 25.81 -3.64 1.23
N SER A 117 24.87 -2.70 1.30
CA SER A 117 24.47 -1.81 2.42
C SER A 117 25.42 -0.69 2.84
N ASP A 118 25.00 0.53 2.52
CA ASP A 118 25.56 1.83 2.95
C ASP A 118 24.44 2.91 2.82
N GLY A 119 24.51 3.87 1.89
CA GLY A 119 23.38 4.68 1.45
C GLY A 119 23.60 5.69 0.30
N LYS A 120 23.03 5.39 -0.87
CA LYS A 120 22.53 6.30 -1.92
C LYS A 120 21.41 5.58 -2.67
N LEU A 121 20.49 6.31 -3.32
CA LEU A 121 19.52 5.67 -4.21
C LEU A 121 20.11 5.40 -5.59
N ASP A 122 21.20 6.09 -5.94
CA ASP A 122 22.03 5.81 -7.12
C ASP A 122 21.12 5.80 -8.37
N LEU A 123 20.14 6.71 -8.43
CA LEU A 123 19.10 6.89 -9.45
C LEU A 123 18.17 5.70 -9.78
N ALA A 124 18.38 4.48 -9.28
CA ALA A 124 17.43 3.35 -9.33
C ALA A 124 16.70 3.12 -10.69
N VAL A 125 17.42 3.24 -11.80
CA VAL A 125 16.85 3.49 -13.14
C VAL A 125 16.15 2.27 -13.77
N VAL A 126 14.84 2.08 -13.50
CA VAL A 126 13.95 1.08 -14.15
C VAL A 126 13.60 1.45 -15.62
N ASN A 127 12.70 0.69 -16.25
CA ASN A 127 12.42 0.67 -17.69
C ASN A 127 10.94 0.51 -18.04
N ILE A 128 10.63 0.70 -19.32
CA ILE A 128 9.66 -0.13 -20.07
C ILE A 128 10.34 -0.81 -21.27
N ASP A 129 10.46 -0.19 -22.45
CA ASP A 129 10.58 -0.96 -23.71
C ASP A 129 11.99 -1.33 -24.23
N ASP A 130 13.07 -0.61 -23.91
CA ASP A 130 14.43 -0.95 -24.43
C ASP A 130 15.14 -2.04 -23.57
N ASN A 131 14.73 -2.15 -22.31
CA ASN A 131 14.51 -3.37 -21.51
C ASN A 131 15.71 -4.26 -21.07
N SER A 132 16.07 -4.17 -19.77
CA SER A 132 17.07 -4.99 -19.05
C SER A 132 16.80 -5.02 -17.52
N LEU A 133 17.44 -5.92 -16.75
CA LEU A 133 17.49 -5.95 -15.28
C LEU A 133 18.93 -6.17 -14.79
N SER A 134 19.51 -5.15 -14.16
CA SER A 134 20.96 -4.98 -13.99
C SER A 134 21.29 -4.06 -12.81
N VAL A 135 22.53 -4.08 -12.30
CA VAL A 135 23.00 -3.21 -11.19
C VAL A 135 24.31 -2.51 -11.57
N LEU A 136 24.46 -1.23 -11.23
CA LEU A 136 25.67 -0.44 -11.54
C LEU A 136 26.79 -0.64 -10.52
N LEU A 137 26.49 -0.39 -9.23
CA LEU A 137 27.45 -0.04 -8.18
C LEU A 137 28.25 1.24 -8.53
N GLY A 138 28.52 2.08 -7.53
CA GLY A 138 28.92 3.48 -7.73
C GLY A 138 30.18 3.70 -8.60
N ASN A 139 30.02 4.47 -9.69
CA ASN A 139 31.13 5.12 -10.38
C ASN A 139 31.49 6.47 -9.71
N GLY A 140 32.72 6.94 -9.88
CA GLY A 140 33.22 8.19 -9.29
C GLY A 140 34.23 8.93 -10.17
N ASP A 141 33.98 8.98 -11.49
CA ASP A 141 34.84 9.63 -12.49
C ASP A 141 33.99 10.40 -13.54
N GLY A 142 32.96 11.11 -13.06
CA GLY A 142 32.05 11.95 -13.86
C GLY A 142 31.18 11.21 -14.88
N THR A 143 31.30 9.88 -14.97
CA THR A 143 30.80 9.07 -16.09
C THR A 143 30.34 7.68 -15.62
N PHE A 144 29.48 7.03 -16.41
CA PHE A 144 28.84 5.75 -16.06
C PHE A 144 29.45 4.56 -16.83
N GLN A 145 28.80 3.40 -16.74
CA GLN A 145 29.21 2.14 -17.39
C GLN A 145 28.60 2.03 -18.81
N ASN A 146 28.54 0.85 -19.43
CA ASN A 146 27.98 0.65 -20.78
C ASN A 146 26.90 -0.45 -20.90
N GLN A 147 25.73 -0.07 -21.43
CA GLN A 147 24.59 -0.93 -21.76
C GLN A 147 24.82 -1.81 -23.02
N ILE A 148 23.90 -2.76 -23.22
CA ILE A 148 23.54 -3.29 -24.55
C ILE A 148 22.00 -3.25 -24.68
N THR A 149 21.31 -4.40 -24.63
CA THR A 149 19.85 -4.57 -24.80
C THR A 149 19.43 -5.98 -24.33
N TYR A 150 18.15 -6.28 -24.07
CA TYR A 150 17.28 -6.93 -25.10
C TYR A 150 15.92 -7.47 -24.59
N SER A 151 15.77 -7.79 -23.30
CA SER A 151 14.61 -8.51 -22.72
C SER A 151 14.55 -8.32 -21.19
N THR A 152 13.41 -8.10 -20.51
CA THR A 152 13.26 -8.24 -19.02
C THR A 152 11.86 -8.53 -18.41
N GLY A 153 10.97 -7.54 -18.25
CA GLY A 153 9.66 -7.65 -17.56
C GLY A 153 8.54 -8.05 -18.53
N ASN A 154 7.28 -7.70 -18.27
CA ASN A 154 6.21 -7.54 -19.26
C ASN A 154 5.00 -6.85 -18.60
N LEU A 155 4.56 -5.72 -19.16
CA LEU A 155 3.37 -4.92 -18.77
C LEU A 155 3.03 -4.95 -17.25
N PRO A 156 3.93 -4.50 -16.35
CA PRO A 156 3.92 -4.92 -14.95
C PRO A 156 3.10 -4.04 -14.01
N ASN A 157 2.64 -4.62 -12.88
CA ASN A 157 1.84 -3.93 -11.86
C ASN A 157 1.83 -4.64 -10.49
N SER A 158 1.51 -5.93 -10.43
CA SER A 158 1.03 -6.59 -9.20
C SER A 158 2.12 -7.25 -8.35
N LEU A 159 2.34 -6.78 -7.10
CA LEU A 159 3.33 -7.34 -6.15
C LEU A 159 3.15 -6.91 -4.68
N ALA A 160 3.79 -7.65 -3.74
CA ALA A 160 4.76 -7.16 -2.72
C ALA A 160 4.93 -8.08 -1.48
N VAL A 161 5.97 -7.78 -0.68
CA VAL A 161 6.40 -8.36 0.62
C VAL A 161 6.99 -9.79 0.58
N GLY A 162 7.65 -10.33 1.63
CA GLY A 162 7.79 -9.86 3.04
C GLY A 162 9.08 -10.32 3.73
N ASP A 163 9.11 -10.32 5.08
CA ASP A 163 10.32 -10.56 5.93
C ASP A 163 10.85 -12.01 5.89
N PHE A 164 11.25 -12.51 4.72
CA PHE A 164 11.40 -13.94 4.46
C PHE A 164 12.53 -14.63 5.23
N ASN A 165 13.79 -14.43 4.83
CA ASN A 165 14.81 -15.49 4.95
C ASN A 165 15.79 -15.35 6.12
N LYS A 166 15.58 -14.37 7.01
CA LYS A 166 16.41 -14.10 8.20
C LYS A 166 17.85 -13.64 7.88
N ASP A 167 18.03 -12.81 6.84
CA ASP A 167 19.21 -11.92 6.71
C ASP A 167 18.95 -10.48 6.19
N SER A 168 17.75 -9.90 6.33
CA SER A 168 17.35 -8.49 6.00
C SER A 168 17.58 -8.00 4.57
N LYS A 169 16.59 -8.23 3.66
CA LYS A 169 16.67 -8.04 2.18
C LYS A 169 15.30 -7.67 1.62
N LEU A 170 15.23 -6.72 0.69
CA LEU A 170 14.01 -5.94 0.45
C LEU A 170 13.12 -6.55 -0.65
N ASP A 171 12.47 -7.65 -0.24
CA ASP A 171 11.84 -8.67 -1.09
C ASP A 171 10.35 -8.46 -1.40
N LEU A 172 9.90 -9.04 -2.51
CA LEU A 172 8.56 -8.85 -3.12
C LEU A 172 8.10 -10.14 -3.84
N ALA A 173 7.06 -10.09 -4.68
CA ALA A 173 6.77 -11.19 -5.62
C ALA A 173 5.87 -10.78 -6.80
N VAL A 174 6.05 -11.38 -7.99
CA VAL A 174 5.52 -10.87 -9.28
C VAL A 174 5.32 -11.98 -10.36
N VAL A 175 4.82 -13.18 -10.02
CA VAL A 175 4.91 -14.36 -10.93
C VAL A 175 4.21 -14.09 -12.27
N ASN A 176 4.80 -14.60 -13.33
CA ASN A 176 4.60 -14.08 -14.66
C ASN A 176 3.38 -14.70 -15.34
N HIS A 177 2.38 -13.84 -15.51
CA HIS A 177 1.09 -14.06 -16.17
C HIS A 177 1.19 -14.47 -17.66
N ARG A 178 0.28 -14.01 -18.53
CA ARG A 178 -0.11 -14.68 -19.81
C ARG A 178 0.91 -14.89 -20.95
N ASP A 179 2.22 -14.79 -20.71
CA ASP A 179 3.27 -15.37 -21.58
C ASP A 179 3.99 -16.59 -20.92
N ASN A 180 3.63 -16.91 -19.66
CA ASN A 180 3.92 -18.11 -18.84
C ASN A 180 5.35 -18.35 -18.30
N ASN A 181 5.64 -17.89 -17.07
CA ASN A 181 6.26 -18.77 -16.06
C ASN A 181 6.12 -18.32 -14.59
N ILE A 182 6.82 -18.99 -13.68
CA ILE A 182 6.75 -18.79 -12.21
C ILE A 182 8.16 -18.44 -11.66
N ILE A 183 8.27 -18.15 -10.35
CA ILE A 183 9.47 -17.78 -9.58
C ILE A 183 9.06 -17.27 -8.18
N ILE A 184 10.03 -16.75 -7.40
CA ILE A 184 9.95 -16.35 -5.98
C ILE A 184 10.65 -14.94 -5.81
N PHE A 185 11.21 -14.55 -4.65
CA PHE A 185 11.42 -13.17 -4.13
C PHE A 185 12.03 -13.30 -2.72
N ILE A 186 13.22 -13.92 -2.58
CA ILE A 186 14.10 -13.91 -1.40
C ILE A 186 15.50 -13.38 -1.78
N GLY A 187 16.13 -12.58 -0.92
CA GLY A 187 17.51 -12.10 -1.08
C GLY A 187 18.62 -12.94 -0.42
N ASN A 188 19.87 -12.63 -0.79
CA ASN A 188 21.09 -12.78 0.04
C ASN A 188 22.13 -11.65 -0.23
N GLY A 189 21.92 -10.84 -1.26
CA GLY A 189 22.46 -9.49 -1.45
C GLY A 189 23.50 -9.36 -2.55
N ASP A 190 23.10 -9.15 -3.82
CA ASP A 190 23.85 -8.33 -4.82
C ASP A 190 23.02 -7.82 -6.02
N GLY A 191 21.73 -8.17 -6.12
CA GLY A 191 20.89 -7.97 -7.31
C GLY A 191 21.01 -9.13 -8.32
N THR A 192 21.13 -10.37 -7.86
CA THR A 192 21.55 -11.51 -8.71
C THR A 192 20.43 -12.21 -9.48
N PHE A 193 19.16 -11.88 -9.21
CA PHE A 193 17.95 -12.39 -9.90
C PHE A 193 17.91 -13.92 -10.06
N GLN A 194 17.64 -14.63 -8.96
CA GLN A 194 17.78 -16.07 -8.85
C GLN A 194 16.56 -16.96 -9.13
N ARG A 195 16.85 -18.10 -9.78
CA ARG A 195 16.27 -19.47 -9.57
C ARG A 195 15.72 -19.77 -8.16
N SER A 196 14.79 -20.73 -8.09
CA SER A 196 14.33 -21.40 -6.85
C SER A 196 14.54 -22.93 -6.96
N SER A 197 13.83 -23.72 -6.16
CA SER A 197 13.82 -25.19 -6.17
C SER A 197 12.92 -25.74 -7.30
N ILE A 198 11.92 -26.59 -7.04
CA ILE A 198 10.89 -26.99 -8.02
C ILE A 198 9.57 -27.26 -7.27
N CYS A 199 8.44 -26.73 -7.74
CA CYS A 199 7.10 -27.19 -7.36
C CYS A 199 6.07 -27.04 -8.51
N PRO A 200 4.89 -27.69 -8.41
CA PRO A 200 3.78 -27.51 -9.34
C PRO A 200 2.80 -26.39 -8.92
N THR A 201 2.42 -25.56 -9.88
CA THR A 201 1.23 -24.68 -9.85
C THR A 201 0.71 -24.51 -11.28
N SER A 202 -0.57 -24.15 -11.41
CA SER A 202 -1.39 -24.67 -12.51
C SER A 202 -2.01 -23.65 -13.46
N ASN A 203 -2.53 -22.51 -12.98
CA ASN A 203 -3.52 -21.72 -13.72
C ASN A 203 -3.77 -20.31 -13.13
N LEU A 204 -3.83 -19.23 -13.94
CA LEU A 204 -4.70 -18.01 -13.90
C LEU A 204 -4.54 -16.71 -13.01
N PRO A 205 -4.04 -16.62 -11.75
CA PRO A 205 -4.25 -15.44 -10.88
C PRO A 205 -3.48 -14.18 -11.28
N ILE A 206 -3.96 -12.99 -10.86
CA ILE A 206 -3.27 -11.70 -11.10
C ILE A 206 -2.61 -11.03 -9.87
N PHE A 207 -3.06 -11.29 -8.64
CA PHE A 207 -2.41 -10.79 -7.41
C PHE A 207 -2.19 -11.93 -6.40
N ILE A 208 -1.32 -11.73 -5.42
CA ILE A 208 -1.37 -12.28 -4.05
C ILE A 208 -0.35 -11.53 -3.15
N LEU A 209 -0.53 -11.44 -1.83
CA LEU A 209 0.36 -10.67 -0.93
C LEU A 209 0.27 -11.07 0.59
N ALA A 210 1.34 -10.80 1.35
CA ALA A 210 1.50 -10.65 2.83
C ALA A 210 0.84 -11.57 3.91
N ILE A 211 1.75 -12.23 4.65
CA ILE A 211 1.99 -12.19 6.12
C ILE A 211 1.03 -12.96 7.09
N ASP A 212 1.37 -12.95 8.39
CA ASP A 212 2.02 -14.11 9.04
C ASP A 212 1.28 -14.74 10.24
N LEU A 213 0.95 -16.04 10.18
CA LEU A 213 0.14 -16.77 11.18
C LEU A 213 0.67 -16.82 12.64
N THR A 214 1.96 -16.60 12.95
CA THR A 214 2.39 -16.33 14.36
C THR A 214 3.10 -14.99 14.55
N ASN A 215 3.13 -14.13 13.54
CA ASN A 215 3.84 -12.84 13.54
C ASN A 215 5.37 -12.96 13.82
N ASP A 216 5.92 -14.18 13.78
CA ASP A 216 7.30 -14.52 14.19
C ASP A 216 8.06 -15.44 13.20
N ARG A 217 7.77 -15.26 11.91
CA ARG A 217 8.80 -15.22 10.86
C ARG A 217 9.32 -16.52 10.19
N LYS A 218 8.72 -17.71 10.36
CA LYS A 218 8.96 -18.91 9.48
C LYS A 218 8.36 -18.80 8.04
N LEU A 219 8.47 -17.65 7.38
CA LEU A 219 7.43 -17.15 6.45
C LEU A 219 7.11 -17.93 5.14
N ASP A 220 6.09 -18.80 5.15
CA ASP A 220 5.43 -19.39 3.97
C ASP A 220 4.13 -18.68 3.49
N LEU A 221 3.05 -19.37 3.12
CA LEU A 221 2.35 -19.02 1.89
C LEU A 221 0.81 -19.12 1.88
N VAL A 222 0.19 -18.41 0.92
CA VAL A 222 -1.26 -18.40 0.64
C VAL A 222 -1.55 -18.67 -0.86
N VAL A 223 -2.78 -19.08 -1.24
CA VAL A 223 -3.20 -19.22 -2.66
C VAL A 223 -4.12 -18.05 -3.06
N ALA A 224 -4.05 -17.62 -4.32
CA ALA A 224 -4.97 -16.69 -4.98
C ALA A 224 -5.72 -17.44 -6.08
N ASN A 225 -7.05 -17.39 -6.05
CA ASN A 225 -7.89 -18.48 -6.54
C ASN A 225 -9.02 -18.06 -7.54
N TYR A 226 -9.21 -16.75 -7.75
CA TYR A 226 -9.82 -16.04 -8.98
C TYR A 226 -11.45 -16.22 -8.83
N TYR A 227 -12.24 -15.10 -8.80
CA TYR A 227 -13.70 -14.83 -9.08
C TYR A 227 -14.83 -15.76 -8.56
N ASP A 228 -14.64 -17.06 -8.31
CA ASP A 228 -15.77 -17.97 -7.98
C ASP A 228 -15.40 -19.36 -7.42
N THR A 229 -14.21 -19.89 -7.71
CA THR A 229 -13.95 -21.34 -7.72
C THR A 229 -13.69 -22.01 -6.36
N THR A 230 -12.47 -22.08 -5.80
CA THR A 230 -12.22 -22.67 -4.46
C THR A 230 -11.09 -21.99 -3.61
N ILE A 231 -11.07 -22.08 -2.26
CA ILE A 231 -10.16 -21.34 -1.33
C ILE A 231 -8.76 -21.94 -1.13
N GLY A 232 -7.73 -21.16 -0.73
CA GLY A 232 -6.47 -21.79 -0.28
C GLY A 232 -5.39 -20.98 0.43
N VAL A 233 -4.69 -21.64 1.37
CA VAL A 233 -3.51 -21.20 2.15
C VAL A 233 -2.58 -22.41 2.48
N LEU A 234 -1.25 -22.29 2.71
CA LEU A 234 -0.30 -23.42 2.54
C LEU A 234 0.51 -24.01 3.73
N LEU A 235 0.66 -23.34 4.88
CA LEU A 235 0.87 -23.95 6.23
C LEU A 235 2.10 -24.90 6.44
N GLY A 236 3.32 -24.39 6.75
CA GLY A 236 4.49 -25.24 7.01
C GLY A 236 5.77 -24.63 7.62
N ASN A 237 6.96 -25.14 7.23
CA ASN A 237 8.28 -24.54 7.57
C ASN A 237 9.57 -24.97 6.78
N GLY A 238 9.51 -25.77 5.72
CA GLY A 238 10.58 -25.87 4.70
C GLY A 238 10.79 -27.24 4.04
N ASP A 239 9.78 -27.89 3.45
CA ASP A 239 9.96 -29.16 2.70
C ASP A 239 8.93 -29.34 1.58
N GLY A 240 7.67 -29.55 1.94
CA GLY A 240 6.57 -29.70 0.98
C GLY A 240 6.47 -31.02 0.22
N THR A 241 7.00 -32.14 0.71
CA THR A 241 6.71 -33.47 0.12
C THR A 241 5.23 -33.90 0.25
N PHE A 242 4.43 -33.15 1.01
CA PHE A 242 2.98 -33.22 1.07
C PHE A 242 2.31 -32.99 -0.30
N GLN A 243 1.15 -33.62 -0.50
CA GLN A 243 0.39 -33.61 -1.75
C GLN A 243 -1.13 -33.77 -1.54
N ASN A 244 -1.91 -33.47 -2.59
CA ASN A 244 -3.39 -33.30 -2.65
C ASN A 244 -3.90 -31.88 -2.24
N GLN A 245 -5.22 -31.65 -2.11
CA GLN A 245 -5.87 -30.32 -2.18
C GLN A 245 -7.09 -30.14 -1.23
N MET A 246 -7.15 -29.09 -0.37
CA MET A 246 -8.03 -29.04 0.84
C MET A 246 -9.49 -28.59 0.62
N ILE A 247 -9.76 -27.27 0.72
CA ILE A 247 -11.03 -26.50 0.58
C ILE A 247 -12.14 -26.63 1.67
N TYR A 248 -12.81 -25.49 1.99
CA TYR A 248 -13.86 -25.21 3.03
C TYR A 248 -14.61 -23.88 2.63
N PRO A 249 -15.79 -23.44 3.16
CA PRO A 249 -16.56 -21.63 2.28
C PRO A 249 -15.65 -20.40 2.22
N THR A 250 -15.94 -19.39 1.40
CA THR A 250 -17.13 -18.97 0.61
C THR A 250 -17.92 -20.01 -0.20
N ASP A 251 -19.13 -19.68 -0.66
CA ASP A 251 -19.69 -20.27 -1.89
C ASP A 251 -20.03 -19.12 -2.86
N ARG A 252 -19.65 -19.23 -4.15
CA ARG A 252 -19.45 -18.13 -5.14
C ARG A 252 -18.26 -17.20 -4.82
N GLY A 253 -17.94 -16.23 -5.71
CA GLY A 253 -17.45 -14.89 -5.28
C GLY A 253 -16.12 -14.28 -5.81
N PRO A 254 -14.95 -14.61 -5.23
CA PRO A 254 -14.24 -13.65 -4.35
C PRO A 254 -12.94 -12.94 -4.86
N SER A 255 -12.42 -11.90 -4.15
CA SER A 255 -11.25 -11.06 -4.56
C SER A 255 -10.42 -10.26 -3.50
N SER A 256 -10.70 -8.95 -3.27
CA SER A 256 -9.93 -7.86 -2.57
C SER A 256 -9.69 -7.96 -1.06
N ILE A 257 -8.54 -7.53 -0.52
CA ILE A 257 -8.03 -7.86 0.84
C ILE A 257 -7.12 -6.76 1.47
N VAL A 258 -7.20 -6.48 2.79
CA VAL A 258 -6.33 -5.51 3.56
C VAL A 258 -6.22 -5.83 5.09
N ALA A 259 -5.50 -5.02 5.92
CA ALA A 259 -5.13 -5.38 7.32
C ALA A 259 -5.01 -4.27 8.42
N GLY A 260 -4.96 -4.61 9.75
CA GLY A 260 -4.65 -3.73 10.92
C GLY A 260 -5.11 -4.20 12.35
N ASP A 261 -4.45 -3.82 13.46
CA ASP A 261 -4.53 -4.35 14.88
C ASP A 261 -5.86 -4.25 15.71
N PHE A 262 -7.03 -4.60 15.17
CA PHE A 262 -8.38 -4.33 15.76
C PHE A 262 -8.65 -4.63 17.26
N ASN A 263 -8.40 -5.84 17.80
CA ASN A 263 -9.33 -6.45 18.80
C ASN A 263 -8.74 -7.12 20.09
N ASN A 264 -7.66 -6.60 20.67
CA ASN A 264 -7.24 -6.83 22.07
C ASN A 264 -6.65 -8.18 22.55
N ASP A 265 -6.87 -9.37 21.95
CA ASP A 265 -5.91 -10.49 22.13
C ASP A 265 -5.53 -11.26 20.84
N LYS A 266 -4.31 -11.07 20.26
CA LYS A 266 -4.03 -11.45 18.86
C LYS A 266 -4.21 -12.94 18.70
N LYS A 267 -5.08 -13.34 17.78
CA LYS A 267 -5.14 -14.67 17.13
C LYS A 267 -5.90 -14.55 15.80
N LEU A 268 -5.54 -13.48 15.06
CA LEU A 268 -6.27 -12.74 14.01
C LEU A 268 -7.75 -12.43 14.29
N ASP A 269 -8.07 -11.19 14.01
CA ASP A 269 -9.22 -10.81 13.19
C ASP A 269 -8.71 -10.43 11.78
N LEU A 270 -9.55 -10.06 10.81
CA LEU A 270 -9.08 -9.64 9.48
C LEU A 270 -9.99 -8.60 8.85
N ALA A 271 -9.43 -7.88 7.87
CA ALA A 271 -10.13 -7.10 6.86
C ALA A 271 -9.84 -7.66 5.46
N VAL A 272 -9.84 -8.99 5.36
CA VAL A 272 -9.71 -9.77 4.14
C VAL A 272 -10.97 -9.68 3.26
N VAL A 273 -11.17 -8.51 2.62
CA VAL A 273 -12.41 -7.92 2.07
C VAL A 273 -13.34 -8.79 1.18
N ASN A 274 -14.05 -8.18 0.25
CA ASN A 274 -15.17 -8.71 -0.52
C ASN A 274 -15.02 -8.15 -1.96
N ASN A 275 -16.13 -7.96 -2.68
CA ASN A 275 -16.35 -7.10 -3.87
C ASN A 275 -17.80 -7.33 -4.33
N ALA A 276 -18.32 -6.52 -5.26
CA ALA A 276 -19.61 -6.68 -5.95
C ALA A 276 -20.89 -6.77 -5.08
N ASP A 277 -21.02 -7.86 -4.32
CA ASP A 277 -21.85 -7.95 -3.12
C ASP A 277 -21.19 -7.15 -1.95
N ASP A 278 -21.85 -7.09 -0.80
CA ASP A 278 -21.92 -5.87 0.04
C ASP A 278 -21.12 -5.95 1.37
N SER A 279 -20.59 -7.11 1.75
CA SER A 279 -19.96 -7.41 3.06
C SER A 279 -18.57 -6.81 3.34
N MET A 280 -18.21 -6.72 4.63
CA MET A 280 -16.85 -6.52 5.15
C MET A 280 -16.79 -6.93 6.62
N SER A 281 -16.47 -8.20 6.87
CA SER A 281 -16.60 -8.87 8.17
C SER A 281 -15.38 -8.81 9.09
N VAL A 282 -15.59 -9.27 10.32
CA VAL A 282 -14.60 -9.94 11.16
C VAL A 282 -15.21 -11.29 11.60
N LEU A 283 -14.41 -12.37 11.67
CA LEU A 283 -14.90 -13.73 11.35
C LEU A 283 -14.48 -14.93 12.24
N LEU A 284 -13.92 -14.88 13.44
CA LEU A 284 -13.21 -13.91 14.27
C LEU A 284 -12.29 -14.79 15.17
N GLY A 285 -11.34 -14.23 15.90
CA GLY A 285 -10.25 -15.01 16.52
C GLY A 285 -10.63 -16.31 17.25
N ILE A 286 -9.81 -17.36 17.11
CA ILE A 286 -8.50 -17.34 17.77
C ILE A 286 -7.48 -18.44 17.33
N GLY A 287 -7.04 -18.55 16.06
CA GLY A 287 -5.69 -19.06 15.72
C GLY A 287 -5.39 -20.38 14.94
N ASN A 288 -6.29 -21.14 14.29
CA ASN A 288 -5.92 -22.18 13.27
C ASN A 288 -7.04 -22.88 12.45
N GLY A 289 -8.12 -23.41 13.05
CA GLY A 289 -8.95 -24.42 12.38
C GLY A 289 -10.09 -25.10 13.16
N THR A 290 -10.99 -24.33 13.79
CA THR A 290 -12.33 -24.74 14.27
C THR A 290 -13.45 -23.75 13.89
N PHE A 291 -13.11 -22.46 13.77
CA PHE A 291 -13.78 -21.27 13.21
C PHE A 291 -15.19 -20.85 13.64
N ARG A 292 -15.59 -19.66 13.16
CA ARG A 292 -16.76 -18.90 13.63
C ARG A 292 -17.73 -18.51 12.50
N ASN A 293 -19.06 -18.45 12.79
CA ASN A 293 -20.19 -18.26 11.84
C ASN A 293 -21.20 -17.06 12.13
N GLN A 294 -22.04 -16.65 11.15
CA GLN A 294 -23.18 -15.66 11.16
C GLN A 294 -22.91 -14.11 11.10
N ASN A 295 -23.96 -13.27 11.00
CA ASN A 295 -24.05 -11.77 10.96
C ASN A 295 -24.17 -11.02 9.59
N LYS A 296 -23.17 -10.23 9.12
CA LYS A 296 -23.22 -9.18 8.06
C LYS A 296 -23.80 -7.80 8.45
N PHE A 297 -25.09 -7.54 8.17
CA PHE A 297 -25.79 -6.23 7.93
C PHE A 297 -25.67 -5.69 6.47
N SER A 298 -25.73 -4.37 6.19
CA SER A 298 -25.68 -3.81 4.80
C SER A 298 -25.15 -2.35 4.67
N VAL A 299 -24.41 -2.00 3.59
CA VAL A 299 -23.69 -0.71 3.42
C VAL A 299 -23.85 0.05 2.08
N GLY A 300 -22.86 0.08 1.20
CA GLY A 300 -22.61 1.19 0.26
C GLY A 300 -21.42 0.93 -0.68
N SER A 301 -21.30 1.71 -1.76
CA SER A 301 -20.88 1.12 -3.05
C SER A 301 -19.39 1.31 -3.41
N SER A 302 -18.70 0.19 -3.63
CA SER A 302 -17.39 0.01 -4.30
C SER A 302 -16.15 0.69 -3.69
N PRO A 303 -15.53 0.13 -2.65
CA PRO A 303 -14.23 0.56 -2.13
C PRO A 303 -13.00 0.67 -3.07
N LEU A 304 -11.91 1.25 -2.57
CA LEU A 304 -10.57 1.26 -3.21
C LEU A 304 -9.41 1.24 -2.18
N SER A 305 -8.96 2.39 -1.63
CA SER A 305 -7.99 2.48 -0.51
C SER A 305 -8.71 2.64 0.85
N ILE A 306 -7.99 2.83 1.96
CA ILE A 306 -8.50 2.82 3.35
C ILE A 306 -7.74 3.87 4.20
N THR A 307 -8.41 4.84 4.86
CA THR A 307 -7.77 5.91 5.68
C THR A 307 -8.78 6.79 6.50
N ILE A 308 -8.32 7.90 7.09
CA ILE A 308 -8.62 8.35 8.47
C ILE A 308 -9.41 9.68 8.66
N GLY A 309 -9.58 10.08 9.92
CA GLY A 309 -10.17 11.31 10.49
C GLY A 309 -9.88 11.40 12.01
N ASP A 310 -10.56 12.28 12.76
CA ASP A 310 -10.77 12.14 14.23
C ASP A 310 -11.89 13.07 14.73
N PHE A 311 -12.66 12.56 15.68
CA PHE A 311 -13.72 13.24 16.42
C PHE A 311 -13.82 12.70 17.88
N ASN A 312 -12.87 11.87 18.32
CA ASN A 312 -13.20 10.55 18.90
C ASN A 312 -12.19 10.05 20.00
N LYS A 313 -10.87 10.21 19.84
CA LYS A 313 -9.85 10.48 20.90
C LYS A 313 -9.72 9.70 22.26
N ASP A 314 -9.29 8.41 22.30
CA ASP A 314 -8.45 7.78 23.39
C ASP A 314 -7.13 7.02 22.99
N THR A 315 -7.08 5.77 22.50
CA THR A 315 -5.78 5.06 22.21
C THR A 315 -5.62 4.09 20.96
N LYS A 316 -6.55 4.02 19.98
CA LYS A 316 -6.51 3.36 18.64
C LYS A 316 -6.17 4.26 17.43
N LEU A 317 -6.21 3.65 16.23
CA LEU A 317 -6.76 4.17 14.97
C LEU A 317 -8.32 4.16 14.89
N ASP A 318 -8.88 4.38 13.69
CA ASP A 318 -10.29 4.21 13.29
C ASP A 318 -10.35 4.41 11.75
N VAL A 319 -11.52 4.78 11.21
CA VAL A 319 -11.94 4.56 9.83
C VAL A 319 -12.74 5.74 9.28
N ALA A 320 -12.61 6.10 8.00
CA ALA A 320 -13.41 7.18 7.39
C ALA A 320 -13.95 6.83 5.98
N ILE A 321 -14.83 5.83 5.89
CA ILE A 321 -15.44 5.17 4.71
C ILE A 321 -16.21 6.12 3.78
N SER A 322 -15.54 7.14 3.23
CA SER A 322 -16.13 8.13 2.33
C SER A 322 -16.44 7.49 0.99
N ASN A 323 -17.59 7.79 0.35
CA ASN A 323 -17.97 7.13 -0.90
C ASN A 323 -18.32 8.10 -2.06
N PHE A 324 -17.47 8.14 -3.10
CA PHE A 324 -17.66 8.84 -4.38
C PHE A 324 -18.78 8.20 -5.26
N GLY A 325 -19.04 8.67 -6.50
CA GLY A 325 -20.28 8.42 -7.27
C GLY A 325 -20.14 7.66 -8.60
N SER A 326 -21.16 6.87 -8.96
CA SER A 326 -21.05 5.83 -10.01
C SER A 326 -21.16 6.25 -11.48
N HIS A 327 -20.73 5.34 -12.38
CA HIS A 327 -20.86 5.51 -13.83
C HIS A 327 -22.29 5.39 -14.40
N ILE A 328 -23.28 4.84 -13.69
CA ILE A 328 -24.64 4.59 -14.26
C ILE A 328 -25.80 5.04 -13.35
N GLN A 329 -25.61 5.23 -12.04
CA GLN A 329 -26.67 5.64 -11.09
C GLN A 329 -26.15 6.47 -9.91
N LEU A 330 -27.08 7.02 -9.12
CA LEU A 330 -27.02 7.02 -7.66
C LEU A 330 -28.37 6.47 -7.14
N MET A 331 -28.37 5.80 -5.99
CA MET A 331 -29.50 5.04 -5.45
C MET A 331 -30.32 5.80 -4.40
N ASP A 332 -31.39 5.19 -3.89
CA ASP A 332 -32.20 5.66 -2.74
C ASP A 332 -31.40 5.80 -1.42
N ASN A 333 -30.15 5.33 -1.39
CA ASN A 333 -29.18 5.59 -0.32
C ASN A 333 -28.53 7.00 -0.42
N ALA A 334 -28.58 7.67 -1.58
CA ALA A 334 -27.65 8.73 -1.96
C ALA A 334 -28.09 10.20 -1.68
N ASN A 335 -27.22 11.14 -2.06
CA ASN A 335 -27.12 12.53 -1.55
C ASN A 335 -26.99 12.61 -0.02
N THR A 336 -26.43 11.54 0.55
CA THR A 336 -26.12 11.31 1.97
C THR A 336 -24.60 11.30 2.20
N ALA A 337 -24.17 11.19 3.46
CA ALA A 337 -22.79 11.00 3.92
C ALA A 337 -22.83 10.49 5.38
N SER A 338 -21.91 10.89 6.28
CA SER A 338 -21.74 10.28 7.61
C SER A 338 -20.82 11.01 8.60
N VAL A 339 -20.70 10.46 9.82
CA VAL A 339 -19.51 10.30 10.70
C VAL A 339 -19.98 9.61 12.01
N LEU A 340 -19.49 8.40 12.34
CA LEU A 340 -19.69 7.77 13.68
C LEU A 340 -18.39 7.70 14.50
N LEU A 341 -18.47 7.02 15.65
CA LEU A 341 -17.64 7.23 16.83
C LEU A 341 -17.27 5.88 17.52
N GLY A 342 -16.42 5.88 18.55
CA GLY A 342 -16.00 4.67 19.28
C GLY A 342 -17.01 4.20 20.34
N ASN A 343 -17.30 2.88 20.41
CA ASN A 343 -18.11 2.25 21.46
C ASN A 343 -17.29 1.45 22.50
N GLY A 344 -16.96 0.19 22.22
CA GLY A 344 -16.52 -0.80 23.23
C GLY A 344 -17.69 -1.40 24.01
N ASP A 345 -18.76 -1.84 23.32
CA ASP A 345 -20.03 -2.25 23.96
C ASP A 345 -20.66 -3.57 23.48
N GLY A 346 -20.52 -3.90 22.19
CA GLY A 346 -21.10 -5.10 21.54
C GLY A 346 -22.38 -4.86 20.73
N THR A 347 -23.07 -3.72 20.90
CA THR A 347 -24.10 -3.25 19.95
C THR A 347 -23.47 -2.62 18.71
N PHE A 348 -22.23 -2.13 18.83
CA PHE A 348 -21.46 -1.44 17.78
C PHE A 348 -22.09 -0.10 17.35
N GLN A 349 -21.47 0.57 16.37
CA GLN A 349 -21.85 1.89 15.90
C GLN A 349 -22.25 1.97 14.42
N ASN A 350 -23.09 2.97 14.15
CA ASN A 350 -24.08 2.94 13.06
C ASN A 350 -24.41 4.37 12.57
N ARG A 351 -25.65 4.88 12.70
CA ARG A 351 -26.19 6.12 12.07
C ARG A 351 -26.95 7.06 13.02
N THR A 352 -27.08 8.34 12.64
CA THR A 352 -28.11 9.31 13.09
C THR A 352 -28.42 10.29 11.93
N ILE A 353 -28.26 11.63 12.04
CA ILE A 353 -28.41 12.63 10.95
C ILE A 353 -27.53 13.88 11.19
N TYR A 354 -26.68 14.25 10.22
CA TYR A 354 -26.21 15.62 9.93
C TYR A 354 -26.73 16.06 8.52
N PRO A 355 -26.67 17.35 8.07
CA PRO A 355 -27.31 17.76 6.80
C PRO A 355 -26.57 18.84 5.93
N THR A 356 -25.61 18.49 5.04
CA THR A 356 -25.08 19.42 3.98
C THR A 356 -24.38 18.72 2.78
N GLY A 357 -23.92 19.51 1.79
CA GLY A 357 -22.83 19.17 0.85
C GLY A 357 -23.18 18.75 -0.59
N ARG A 358 -22.19 18.17 -1.32
CA ARG A 358 -22.26 17.75 -2.74
C ARG A 358 -22.62 16.25 -2.93
N ALA A 359 -21.63 15.37 -2.86
CA ALA A 359 -21.70 13.89 -2.76
C ALA A 359 -20.38 13.39 -2.08
N PRO A 360 -20.31 12.26 -1.34
CA PRO A 360 -19.14 11.94 -0.50
C PRO A 360 -17.86 11.58 -1.23
N SER A 361 -16.80 11.46 -0.45
CA SER A 361 -15.41 11.53 -0.89
C SER A 361 -14.82 10.19 -1.32
N CYS A 362 -13.64 10.20 -1.94
CA CYS A 362 -12.54 9.42 -1.38
C CYS A 362 -11.67 10.34 -0.50
N ILE A 363 -10.82 9.83 0.41
CA ILE A 363 -10.16 10.70 1.41
C ILE A 363 -8.75 10.25 1.82
N ILE A 364 -8.07 11.11 2.58
CA ILE A 364 -6.90 10.93 3.47
C ILE A 364 -6.93 12.06 4.52
N ALA A 365 -6.09 11.93 5.55
CA ALA A 365 -5.41 13.06 6.19
C ALA A 365 -3.90 12.73 6.29
N GLY A 366 -3.03 13.70 6.56
CA GLY A 366 -1.59 13.54 6.30
C GLY A 366 -0.67 14.70 6.72
N ASP A 367 -0.96 15.35 7.85
CA ASP A 367 -0.11 16.29 8.61
C ASP A 367 0.00 17.73 8.07
N PHE A 368 -0.46 18.69 8.90
CA PHE A 368 -0.31 20.14 8.69
C PHE A 368 -0.02 20.95 9.97
N THR A 369 -0.11 20.36 11.17
CA THR A 369 0.42 20.95 12.44
C THR A 369 0.83 19.92 13.49
N GLN A 370 0.11 18.80 13.57
CA GLN A 370 0.02 17.93 14.76
C GLN A 370 -0.25 18.70 16.07
N ASP A 371 -1.10 19.74 16.08
CA ASP A 371 -1.58 20.37 17.32
C ASP A 371 -2.68 19.53 18.02
N MET A 372 -2.53 18.19 17.94
CA MET A 372 -3.49 17.13 18.22
C MET A 372 -4.77 17.17 17.36
N ASN A 373 -4.72 17.35 16.03
CA ASN A 373 -5.96 17.56 15.25
C ASN A 373 -6.18 16.84 13.90
N LEU A 374 -7.49 16.74 13.59
CA LEU A 374 -8.14 16.36 12.34
C LEU A 374 -9.49 17.09 12.25
N ASP A 375 -10.01 17.23 11.04
CA ASP A 375 -11.44 17.22 10.71
C ASP A 375 -11.58 16.74 9.25
N LEU A 376 -12.78 16.59 8.68
CA LEU A 376 -13.01 16.09 7.31
C LEU A 376 -13.84 17.06 6.44
N VAL A 377 -13.65 17.00 5.12
CA VAL A 377 -14.01 18.10 4.20
C VAL A 377 -14.81 17.65 2.96
N ILE A 378 -15.66 18.56 2.49
CA ILE A 378 -16.44 18.47 1.24
C ILE A 378 -15.49 18.72 0.05
N SER A 379 -15.20 17.69 -0.75
CA SER A 379 -13.88 17.46 -1.36
C SER A 379 -13.78 17.09 -2.87
N ASN A 380 -14.90 17.05 -3.61
CA ASN A 380 -15.03 17.70 -4.94
C ASN A 380 -14.43 17.05 -6.24
N MET A 381 -14.67 17.62 -7.45
CA MET A 381 -14.05 17.29 -8.78
C MET A 381 -13.71 18.46 -9.79
N LEU A 382 -12.43 18.50 -10.22
CA LEU A 382 -11.59 19.51 -10.95
C LEU A 382 -11.12 20.88 -10.32
N ASP A 383 -10.37 20.91 -9.18
CA ASP A 383 -9.51 22.07 -8.76
C ASP A 383 -8.38 21.86 -7.69
N ASN A 384 -8.68 21.35 -6.48
CA ASN A 384 -7.99 21.42 -5.14
C ASN A 384 -8.59 22.36 -4.07
N ASP A 385 -9.60 21.89 -3.31
CA ASP A 385 -10.45 22.72 -2.45
C ASP A 385 -10.46 22.42 -0.92
N THR A 386 -9.49 21.66 -0.37
CA THR A 386 -9.55 21.20 1.04
C THR A 386 -9.43 22.34 2.07
N ASN A 387 -9.72 22.10 3.35
CA ASN A 387 -9.94 23.12 4.38
C ASN A 387 -9.26 22.91 5.74
N PHE A 388 -8.72 23.98 6.31
CA PHE A 388 -8.71 24.29 7.75
C PHE A 388 -10.13 24.26 8.31
N LEU A 389 -10.38 23.80 9.55
CA LEU A 389 -11.75 23.77 10.11
C LEU A 389 -11.94 24.20 11.59
N ARG A 390 -10.91 24.60 12.37
CA ARG A 390 -11.01 24.80 13.84
C ARG A 390 -12.26 25.52 14.35
N GLY A 391 -13.21 24.73 14.86
CA GLY A 391 -14.39 25.17 15.61
C GLY A 391 -14.16 25.08 17.12
N ASN A 392 -15.18 24.54 17.81
CA ASN A 392 -15.20 24.33 19.26
C ASN A 392 -15.64 22.89 19.62
N GLY A 393 -15.60 21.95 18.67
CA GLY A 393 -16.15 20.60 18.81
C GLY A 393 -17.69 20.59 18.73
N ASP A 394 -18.25 21.43 17.86
CA ASP A 394 -19.54 22.09 18.06
C ASP A 394 -20.53 22.01 16.88
N GLY A 395 -20.15 21.43 15.74
CA GLY A 395 -21.04 21.25 14.59
C GLY A 395 -21.38 22.54 13.84
N THR A 396 -20.59 23.61 13.99
CA THR A 396 -20.89 24.93 13.42
C THR A 396 -20.43 25.11 11.97
N PHE A 397 -19.53 24.26 11.48
CA PHE A 397 -19.12 24.02 10.08
C PHE A 397 -19.47 25.17 9.08
N LEU A 398 -18.68 26.26 9.10
CA LEU A 398 -18.93 27.53 8.37
C LEU A 398 -17.74 28.00 7.50
N ASN A 399 -17.55 29.31 7.24
CA ASN A 399 -16.84 29.79 6.02
C ASN A 399 -15.89 31.02 6.19
N GLN A 400 -15.38 31.64 5.10
CA GLN A 400 -13.99 31.37 4.67
C GLN A 400 -13.09 32.51 4.13
N LYS A 401 -11.76 32.27 4.12
CA LYS A 401 -10.73 32.94 3.29
C LYS A 401 -10.06 32.01 2.25
N GLN A 402 -9.62 32.54 1.11
CA GLN A 402 -9.37 31.80 -0.15
C GLN A 402 -8.06 32.19 -0.90
N TYR A 403 -7.63 31.35 -1.85
CA TYR A 403 -6.31 31.31 -2.54
C TYR A 403 -6.43 30.70 -3.99
N ALA A 404 -5.40 30.07 -4.59
CA ALA A 404 -5.42 29.49 -5.97
C ALA A 404 -4.57 28.19 -6.15
N THR A 405 -4.94 27.28 -7.06
CA THR A 405 -4.60 25.82 -6.97
C THR A 405 -4.54 25.00 -8.28
N GLY A 406 -4.12 23.73 -8.14
CA GLY A 406 -4.33 22.58 -9.04
C GLY A 406 -4.42 21.22 -8.30
N ASN A 407 -5.15 20.26 -8.89
CA ASN A 407 -5.86 19.15 -8.20
C ASN A 407 -5.11 17.83 -7.91
N GLY A 408 -5.43 17.20 -6.77
CA GLY A 408 -5.52 15.72 -6.63
C GLY A 408 -4.29 14.82 -6.83
N PRO A 409 -3.31 14.77 -5.91
CA PRO A 409 -2.26 13.74 -5.87
C PRO A 409 -2.78 12.33 -5.50
N MET A 410 -1.94 11.30 -5.66
CA MET A 410 -2.27 9.89 -5.30
C MET A 410 -1.04 9.14 -4.77
N SER A 411 -1.24 8.16 -3.88
CA SER A 411 -0.21 7.18 -3.43
C SER A 411 0.98 7.72 -2.61
N ILE A 412 0.76 8.73 -1.74
CA ILE A 412 1.84 9.43 -1.00
C ILE A 412 2.69 8.47 -0.16
N THR A 413 4.03 8.62 -0.26
CA THR A 413 5.07 8.03 0.59
C THR A 413 6.38 8.85 0.47
N THR A 414 7.45 8.46 1.15
CA THR A 414 8.65 9.29 1.44
C THR A 414 9.81 9.18 0.45
N GLY A 415 10.57 10.28 0.31
CA GLY A 415 11.98 10.34 -0.15
C GLY A 415 12.61 11.66 0.33
N ASP A 416 13.80 11.61 0.94
CA ASP A 416 14.13 12.38 2.15
C ASP A 416 15.18 13.52 2.02
N PHE A 417 15.01 14.40 1.04
CA PHE A 417 15.96 15.46 0.62
C PHE A 417 16.55 16.39 1.71
N ASN A 418 15.80 16.83 2.73
CA ASN A 418 15.47 18.28 2.74
C ASN A 418 15.79 19.18 3.97
N ASN A 419 16.87 18.93 4.72
CA ASN A 419 17.74 20.04 5.14
C ASN A 419 17.70 20.51 6.61
N ASP A 420 17.01 19.81 7.53
CA ASP A 420 17.12 19.83 9.02
C ASP A 420 15.80 19.48 9.79
N THR A 421 15.23 18.29 9.55
CA THR A 421 14.18 17.60 10.35
C THR A 421 12.72 18.11 10.27
N LYS A 422 11.79 17.19 10.60
CA LYS A 422 10.32 17.19 10.58
C LYS A 422 9.67 17.47 9.21
N LEU A 423 9.01 16.46 8.64
CA LEU A 423 8.95 16.26 7.18
C LEU A 423 7.72 16.83 6.44
N ASP A 424 7.38 16.24 5.30
CA ASP A 424 6.74 16.89 4.15
C ASP A 424 5.92 15.87 3.32
N LEU A 425 5.00 16.34 2.46
CA LEU A 425 4.25 15.48 1.53
C LEU A 425 4.89 15.41 0.14
N ALA A 426 4.86 14.24 -0.50
CA ALA A 426 5.22 14.06 -1.90
C ALA A 426 4.02 14.31 -2.85
N ILE A 427 4.27 14.76 -4.08
CA ILE A 427 3.26 15.07 -5.12
C ILE A 427 3.87 14.83 -6.53
N ALA A 428 3.10 14.31 -7.49
CA ALA A 428 3.48 14.18 -8.91
C ALA A 428 2.28 14.24 -9.84
N ASN A 429 2.56 14.42 -11.13
CA ASN A 429 1.59 14.79 -12.14
C ASN A 429 1.68 13.89 -13.39
N GLN A 430 0.87 14.17 -14.41
CA GLN A 430 1.06 13.63 -15.77
C GLN A 430 0.70 14.62 -16.90
N ILE A 431 0.18 15.83 -16.60
CA ILE A 431 -0.78 16.55 -17.46
C ILE A 431 -0.41 18.02 -17.80
N ASP A 432 0.54 18.66 -17.10
CA ASP A 432 0.94 20.07 -17.30
C ASP A 432 2.47 20.23 -17.52
N ALA A 433 2.94 21.45 -17.78
CA ALA A 433 4.36 21.83 -17.78
C ALA A 433 4.94 22.07 -16.36
N SER A 434 4.10 22.28 -15.33
CA SER A 434 4.51 22.51 -13.94
C SER A 434 4.77 21.21 -13.19
N ALA A 435 5.87 21.14 -12.44
CA ALA A 435 6.39 19.93 -11.83
C ALA A 435 7.27 20.19 -10.58
N SER A 436 6.82 21.07 -9.69
CA SER A 436 7.54 21.61 -8.51
C SER A 436 8.05 20.55 -7.49
N ILE A 437 9.00 20.84 -6.59
CA ILE A 437 9.22 22.14 -5.92
C ILE A 437 8.30 22.34 -4.70
N LEU A 438 7.83 21.27 -4.02
CA LEU A 438 6.62 21.30 -3.18
C LEU A 438 6.78 20.97 -1.66
N LEU A 439 7.78 21.54 -0.96
CA LEU A 439 7.89 21.67 0.52
C LEU A 439 6.54 21.57 1.27
N GLY A 440 6.30 20.47 1.99
CA GLY A 440 5.05 20.23 2.72
C GLY A 440 5.07 20.65 4.19
N ASN A 441 6.23 20.48 4.83
CA ASN A 441 6.69 20.87 6.16
C ASN A 441 5.79 20.58 7.39
N GLY A 442 4.55 20.09 7.24
CA GLY A 442 3.60 19.81 8.33
C GLY A 442 3.27 21.01 9.24
N ASP A 443 3.38 22.27 8.75
CA ASP A 443 3.37 23.49 9.58
C ASP A 443 2.53 24.74 9.16
N GLY A 444 2.64 25.21 7.91
CA GLY A 444 2.66 26.66 7.64
C GLY A 444 1.64 27.24 6.64
N SER A 445 2.12 27.79 5.51
CA SER A 445 1.25 28.28 4.42
C SER A 445 1.95 28.36 3.05
N PHE A 446 1.89 27.29 2.27
CA PHE A 446 2.59 27.18 0.97
C PHE A 446 1.90 27.89 -0.22
N GLN A 447 2.66 28.18 -1.29
CA GLN A 447 2.30 29.16 -2.33
C GLN A 447 2.79 28.91 -3.78
N LYS A 448 4.04 28.50 -4.01
CA LYS A 448 4.69 28.52 -5.35
C LYS A 448 4.58 27.21 -6.17
N GLN A 449 4.65 27.33 -7.48
CA GLN A 449 4.70 26.24 -8.47
C GLN A 449 5.86 26.49 -9.47
N SER A 450 6.52 25.41 -9.92
CA SER A 450 7.85 25.43 -10.56
C SER A 450 8.11 24.24 -11.49
N ASN A 451 9.26 24.19 -12.19
CA ASN A 451 9.69 23.09 -13.06
C ASN A 451 11.21 23.08 -13.38
N TYR A 452 11.77 21.90 -13.56
CA TYR A 452 13.02 21.57 -14.27
C TYR A 452 12.68 20.45 -15.29
N SER A 453 13.65 19.87 -16.03
CA SER A 453 13.32 18.76 -16.94
C SER A 453 14.40 17.69 -17.08
N THR A 454 14.29 16.62 -16.28
CA THR A 454 14.15 15.29 -16.91
C THR A 454 12.67 15.09 -17.30
N ASP A 455 12.19 13.87 -17.55
CA ASP A 455 11.12 13.70 -18.54
C ASP A 455 9.71 13.37 -18.04
N LYS A 456 9.37 12.09 -17.76
CA LYS A 456 8.05 11.52 -18.14
C LYS A 456 7.08 11.07 -17.01
N GLY A 457 7.14 11.67 -15.82
CA GLY A 457 6.08 11.50 -14.80
C GLY A 457 6.34 10.45 -13.73
N ALA A 458 5.27 10.02 -13.06
CA ALA A 458 5.31 9.02 -11.98
C ALA A 458 4.12 8.04 -12.04
N SER A 459 4.37 6.79 -11.63
CA SER A 459 3.45 5.65 -11.71
C SER A 459 3.58 4.63 -10.56
N SER A 460 4.72 4.62 -9.85
CA SER A 460 5.02 3.77 -8.68
C SER A 460 6.20 4.35 -7.91
N ILE A 461 6.34 4.04 -6.61
CA ILE A 461 7.28 4.72 -5.71
C ILE A 461 7.70 3.84 -4.51
N SER A 462 9.01 3.78 -4.21
CA SER A 462 9.59 3.40 -2.91
C SER A 462 11.12 3.66 -2.90
N VAL A 463 11.77 3.54 -1.74
CA VAL A 463 13.18 3.89 -1.50
C VAL A 463 13.91 2.87 -0.60
N GLY A 464 15.25 2.85 -0.67
CA GLY A 464 16.17 1.96 0.08
C GLY A 464 17.53 1.92 -0.62
N ASP A 465 18.66 1.96 0.10
CA ASP A 465 19.84 2.70 -0.39
C ASP A 465 21.25 2.15 -0.03
N PHE A 466 22.23 2.28 -0.95
CA PHE A 466 23.65 1.94 -0.76
C PHE A 466 24.64 2.79 -1.59
N ASN A 467 25.83 3.10 -1.05
CA ASN A 467 27.06 3.42 -1.83
C ASN A 467 28.38 3.28 -1.01
N ASN A 468 28.91 4.36 -0.39
CA ASN A 468 30.12 4.33 0.47
C ASN A 468 30.26 5.53 1.46
N ASP A 469 29.16 6.17 1.85
CA ASP A 469 29.12 7.32 2.78
C ASP A 469 27.79 7.55 3.55
N LYS A 470 26.68 6.86 3.19
CA LYS A 470 25.28 7.14 3.60
C LYS A 470 24.86 8.63 3.52
N ILE A 471 25.28 9.32 2.46
CA ILE A 471 24.78 10.66 2.07
C ILE A 471 24.19 10.54 0.65
N LEU A 472 22.88 10.68 0.53
CA LEU A 472 22.09 10.13 -0.57
C LEU A 472 22.11 11.01 -1.84
N ASP A 473 21.28 10.67 -2.83
CA ASP A 473 21.02 11.48 -4.02
C ASP A 473 19.53 11.52 -4.41
N LEU A 474 19.06 10.60 -5.24
CA LEU A 474 17.73 10.62 -5.88
C LEU A 474 17.41 9.25 -6.51
N ALA A 475 16.13 8.96 -6.74
CA ALA A 475 15.67 7.85 -7.58
C ALA A 475 14.87 8.38 -8.79
N VAL A 476 15.23 7.93 -9.99
CA VAL A 476 14.73 8.42 -11.28
C VAL A 476 14.54 7.23 -12.22
N ALA A 477 13.44 6.49 -12.05
CA ALA A 477 13.23 5.20 -12.69
C ALA A 477 12.49 5.37 -14.03
N ASN A 478 13.13 4.99 -15.15
CA ASN A 478 12.84 5.49 -16.50
C ASN A 478 11.93 4.57 -17.34
N SER A 479 11.64 4.97 -18.59
CA SER A 479 10.79 4.21 -19.52
C SER A 479 11.51 3.79 -20.82
N GLY A 480 11.84 4.74 -21.71
CA GLY A 480 12.64 4.48 -22.91
C GLY A 480 14.13 4.33 -22.57
N ASP A 481 14.46 3.25 -21.86
CA ASP A 481 15.69 3.05 -21.11
C ASP A 481 16.01 1.55 -21.00
N ASN A 482 17.21 1.16 -20.54
CA ASN A 482 17.75 -0.21 -20.67
C ASN A 482 18.47 -0.72 -19.41
N SER A 483 17.71 -1.03 -18.35
CA SER A 483 18.17 -1.21 -16.98
C SER A 483 17.10 -1.58 -15.94
N VAL A 484 17.55 -2.15 -14.82
CA VAL A 484 17.24 -1.49 -13.53
C VAL A 484 18.47 -0.76 -12.96
N SER A 485 19.64 -0.83 -13.62
CA SER A 485 20.81 -0.06 -13.23
C SER A 485 20.63 1.46 -13.44
N ILE A 486 20.22 2.14 -12.38
CA ILE A 486 21.14 2.77 -11.41
C ILE A 486 22.26 3.62 -12.05
N LEU A 487 22.34 4.92 -11.71
CA LEU A 487 23.18 5.98 -12.31
C LEU A 487 23.45 7.19 -11.35
N ILE A 488 24.21 6.99 -10.26
CA ILE A 488 24.67 7.98 -9.25
C ILE A 488 24.85 9.42 -9.76
N GLY A 489 24.44 10.40 -8.95
CA GLY A 489 24.56 11.85 -9.23
C GLY A 489 26.00 12.42 -9.34
N ASN A 490 26.78 12.00 -10.33
CA ASN A 490 28.23 12.26 -10.50
C ASN A 490 28.63 13.69 -10.91
N GLY A 491 27.70 14.65 -10.91
CA GLY A 491 27.98 16.09 -11.08
C GLY A 491 28.26 16.60 -12.51
N ASP A 492 28.21 15.74 -13.53
CA ASP A 492 28.22 16.12 -14.95
C ASP A 492 26.79 16.36 -15.49
N GLY A 493 26.65 16.72 -16.78
CA GLY A 493 25.39 16.78 -17.50
C GLY A 493 25.26 15.84 -18.71
N THR A 494 26.19 14.89 -18.92
CA THR A 494 26.23 14.02 -20.11
C THR A 494 26.53 12.54 -19.82
N PHE A 495 27.49 12.24 -18.95
CA PHE A 495 27.83 10.88 -18.47
C PHE A 495 27.99 9.82 -19.59
N GLN A 496 27.50 8.59 -19.35
CA GLN A 496 27.08 7.62 -20.39
C GLN A 496 25.97 6.71 -19.83
N LYS A 497 25.96 5.37 -19.99
CA LYS A 497 24.86 4.52 -19.47
C LYS A 497 25.25 3.08 -19.07
N GLN A 498 25.12 2.79 -17.77
CA GLN A 498 24.47 1.55 -17.24
C GLN A 498 25.18 0.19 -17.44
N LYS A 499 24.55 -0.90 -16.96
CA LYS A 499 24.83 -2.30 -17.36
C LYS A 499 23.57 -2.92 -17.96
N VAL A 500 23.69 -4.08 -18.61
CA VAL A 500 22.53 -4.93 -18.94
C VAL A 500 22.67 -6.39 -18.54
N TYR A 501 21.54 -7.04 -18.26
CA TYR A 501 21.37 -8.49 -18.14
C TYR A 501 19.88 -8.83 -18.34
N SER A 502 19.57 -9.83 -19.18
CA SER A 502 18.25 -9.95 -19.80
C SER A 502 17.37 -11.11 -19.28
N THR A 503 16.04 -10.93 -19.31
CA THR A 503 15.01 -11.94 -18.97
C THR A 503 13.94 -12.07 -20.09
N GLY A 504 12.80 -11.36 -20.01
CA GLY A 504 11.63 -11.48 -20.91
C GLY A 504 11.38 -10.30 -21.88
N LYS A 505 10.59 -9.29 -21.48
CA LYS A 505 10.15 -8.10 -22.26
C LYS A 505 10.13 -6.81 -21.39
N ASN A 506 9.05 -6.02 -21.32
CA ASN A 506 9.09 -4.63 -20.81
C ASN A 506 8.71 -4.40 -19.30
N PRO A 507 9.57 -3.78 -18.44
CA PRO A 507 9.28 -3.48 -17.01
C PRO A 507 8.35 -2.27 -16.73
N SER A 508 8.24 -1.83 -15.45
CA SER A 508 7.62 -0.54 -15.08
C SER A 508 7.94 0.04 -13.68
N ALA A 509 8.07 -0.78 -12.63
CA ALA A 509 7.78 -0.32 -11.26
C ALA A 509 8.52 -1.07 -10.13
N VAL A 510 8.34 -0.56 -8.89
CA VAL A 510 8.58 -1.25 -7.60
C VAL A 510 7.77 -0.56 -6.49
N VAL A 511 7.44 -1.28 -5.40
CA VAL A 511 7.09 -0.74 -4.07
C VAL A 511 7.75 -1.63 -3.00
N VAL A 512 8.44 -1.10 -1.98
CA VAL A 512 9.43 -1.86 -1.16
C VAL A 512 9.91 -1.12 0.11
N ALA A 513 10.45 -1.83 1.13
CA ALA A 513 11.00 -1.29 2.40
C ALA A 513 12.05 -2.22 3.07
N ASP A 514 12.66 -1.82 4.20
CA ASP A 514 13.69 -2.59 4.95
C ASP A 514 13.12 -3.68 5.89
N PHE A 515 13.75 -4.86 5.92
CA PHE A 515 13.06 -6.16 5.83
C PHE A 515 13.85 -7.33 6.48
N ASN A 516 13.51 -8.58 6.12
CA ASN A 516 14.02 -9.95 6.44
C ASN A 516 14.89 -10.25 7.67
N HIS A 517 14.98 -9.42 8.72
CA HIS A 517 15.63 -9.76 10.00
C HIS A 517 17.07 -10.39 9.98
N ASP A 518 18.11 -9.79 9.38
CA ASP A 518 19.50 -9.72 9.93
C ASP A 518 20.46 -8.69 9.28
N SER A 519 21.08 -8.90 8.10
CA SER A 519 22.06 -7.97 7.47
C SER A 519 22.40 -8.13 5.95
N LYS A 520 22.65 -6.97 5.30
CA LYS A 520 23.09 -6.65 3.91
C LYS A 520 22.11 -6.96 2.75
N LEU A 521 21.27 -5.97 2.43
CA LEU A 521 20.08 -6.02 1.55
C LEU A 521 20.31 -6.64 0.14
N ASP A 522 19.19 -6.97 -0.52
CA ASP A 522 19.07 -7.41 -1.92
C ASP A 522 17.83 -6.76 -2.55
N LEU A 523 17.78 -6.61 -3.89
CA LEU A 523 16.84 -5.70 -4.59
C LEU A 523 15.82 -6.41 -5.50
N ALA A 524 14.54 -6.37 -5.14
CA ALA A 524 13.40 -6.85 -5.95
C ALA A 524 12.76 -5.76 -6.84
N VAL A 525 12.05 -6.15 -7.92
CA VAL A 525 11.47 -5.24 -8.95
C VAL A 525 10.16 -5.79 -9.54
N THR A 526 9.20 -4.94 -9.90
CA THR A 526 7.96 -5.35 -10.60
C THR A 526 8.26 -5.77 -12.06
N ASN A 527 8.48 -7.07 -12.28
CA ASN A 527 8.80 -7.61 -13.61
C ASN A 527 7.57 -8.18 -14.38
N TYR A 528 6.78 -9.08 -13.79
CA TYR A 528 5.47 -9.59 -14.26
C TYR A 528 5.37 -10.17 -15.70
N ASN A 529 4.20 -10.75 -16.03
CA ASN A 529 3.71 -11.35 -17.30
C ASN A 529 4.58 -12.33 -18.14
N ASP A 530 5.91 -12.30 -18.09
CA ASP A 530 6.80 -12.99 -19.06
C ASP A 530 7.21 -14.44 -18.72
N PHE A 531 8.32 -14.64 -18.01
CA PHE A 531 8.98 -15.94 -17.79
C PHE A 531 9.71 -16.02 -16.43
N SER A 532 9.07 -15.52 -15.37
CA SER A 532 9.68 -15.19 -14.05
C SER A 532 8.64 -15.37 -12.91
N ILE A 533 8.86 -15.12 -11.62
CA ILE A 533 9.78 -14.22 -10.90
C ILE A 533 11.21 -14.77 -10.79
N SER A 534 11.86 -14.61 -9.62
CA SER A 534 13.14 -15.18 -9.30
C SER A 534 13.23 -15.64 -7.82
N ILE A 535 13.55 -14.78 -6.84
CA ILE A 535 14.66 -14.83 -5.83
C ILE A 535 15.75 -13.86 -6.31
N LEU A 536 16.62 -13.35 -5.45
CA LEU A 536 17.78 -12.55 -5.83
C LEU A 536 19.08 -13.28 -5.54
N ILE A 537 19.28 -13.77 -4.31
CA ILE A 537 20.43 -14.55 -3.76
C ILE A 537 21.65 -14.57 -4.69
N GLY A 538 22.75 -13.85 -4.44
CA GLY A 538 23.08 -13.01 -3.29
C GLY A 538 24.57 -12.66 -3.33
N ASN A 539 25.38 -13.20 -2.43
CA ASN A 539 26.86 -13.26 -2.47
C ASN A 539 27.69 -11.95 -2.50
N GLY A 540 27.11 -10.76 -2.63
CA GLY A 540 27.82 -9.48 -2.76
C GLY A 540 28.49 -9.25 -4.12
N ASN A 541 28.86 -8.01 -4.43
CA ASN A 541 29.66 -7.53 -5.58
C ASN A 541 29.11 -7.67 -7.03
N GLY A 542 28.03 -8.43 -7.29
CA GLY A 542 27.36 -8.44 -8.61
C GLY A 542 27.69 -9.64 -9.50
N THR A 543 27.57 -10.87 -8.98
CA THR A 543 27.80 -12.14 -9.70
C THR A 543 26.55 -12.57 -10.50
N PHE A 544 25.99 -11.63 -11.29
CA PHE A 544 24.63 -11.64 -11.85
C PHE A 544 24.21 -12.93 -12.58
N ARG A 545 22.96 -13.37 -12.31
CA ARG A 545 22.35 -14.64 -12.77
C ARG A 545 20.89 -14.42 -13.21
N ARG A 546 20.17 -15.51 -13.54
CA ARG A 546 18.75 -15.56 -13.96
C ARG A 546 18.02 -16.81 -13.46
N GLN A 547 16.69 -16.76 -13.55
CA GLN A 547 15.67 -17.79 -13.22
C GLN A 547 15.87 -19.21 -13.78
N ILE A 548 14.95 -20.10 -13.41
CA ILE A 548 14.55 -21.33 -14.11
C ILE A 548 13.01 -21.40 -14.16
N PRO A 549 12.41 -22.11 -15.13
CA PRO A 549 10.99 -22.42 -15.05
C PRO A 549 10.68 -23.45 -13.94
N TYR A 550 9.46 -23.39 -13.40
CA TYR A 550 8.91 -24.36 -12.42
C TYR A 550 8.09 -25.46 -13.14
N SER A 551 7.39 -26.34 -12.40
CA SER A 551 6.55 -27.39 -12.98
C SER A 551 5.17 -26.85 -13.42
N VAL A 552 5.19 -25.90 -14.36
CA VAL A 552 4.04 -25.15 -14.88
C VAL A 552 3.21 -25.96 -15.91
N GLY A 553 1.94 -25.64 -16.19
CA GLY A 553 1.09 -24.59 -15.62
C GLY A 553 0.95 -23.32 -16.47
N ASP A 554 -0.13 -22.59 -16.23
CA ASP A 554 -0.52 -21.36 -16.93
C ASP A 554 -0.61 -20.14 -15.98
N TYR A 555 -0.04 -19.02 -16.42
CA TYR A 555 -0.14 -17.65 -15.94
C TYR A 555 -0.66 -17.31 -14.50
N PRO A 556 0.21 -17.35 -13.46
CA PRO A 556 -0.10 -16.89 -12.10
C PRO A 556 0.41 -15.47 -11.73
N SER A 557 0.48 -15.14 -10.42
CA SER A 557 0.47 -13.74 -9.88
C SER A 557 1.66 -13.22 -9.04
N SER A 558 1.88 -13.73 -7.82
CA SER A 558 2.80 -13.22 -6.79
C SER A 558 3.04 -14.29 -5.70
N VAL A 559 3.47 -13.94 -4.48
CA VAL A 559 3.77 -14.80 -3.32
C VAL A 559 3.44 -14.06 -1.99
N THR A 560 3.44 -14.74 -0.84
CA THR A 560 3.07 -14.18 0.48
C THR A 560 4.05 -14.58 1.58
N THR A 561 3.66 -14.51 2.87
CA THR A 561 4.54 -14.78 4.04
C THR A 561 3.73 -15.41 5.22
N GLY A 562 4.28 -16.32 6.06
CA GLY A 562 3.69 -16.71 7.37
C GLY A 562 4.30 -17.89 8.17
N ASP A 563 4.18 -17.89 9.50
CA ASP A 563 4.77 -18.90 10.42
C ASP A 563 3.73 -19.89 10.97
N PHE A 564 4.09 -21.17 11.07
CA PHE A 564 3.19 -22.26 11.48
C PHE A 564 3.80 -23.24 12.52
N ASN A 565 4.91 -22.89 13.19
CA ASN A 565 5.46 -23.68 14.32
C ASN A 565 6.55 -22.99 15.18
N ASN A 566 6.96 -21.78 14.80
CA ASN A 566 7.93 -20.86 15.38
C ASN A 566 9.34 -21.38 15.77
N ASP A 567 10.30 -21.06 14.90
CA ASP A 567 11.75 -20.97 15.15
C ASP A 567 12.46 -19.95 14.23
N ASN A 568 11.67 -19.13 13.52
CA ASN A 568 12.07 -18.19 12.45
C ASN A 568 12.53 -18.78 11.07
N ASN A 569 12.64 -20.10 10.84
CA ASN A 569 13.03 -20.68 9.54
C ASN A 569 11.89 -21.31 8.68
N VAL A 570 12.01 -21.23 7.35
CA VAL A 570 10.97 -20.85 6.36
C VAL A 570 10.51 -21.93 5.37
N ASP A 571 9.21 -22.10 5.08
CA ASP A 571 8.71 -22.78 3.86
C ASP A 571 8.29 -21.78 2.77
N LEU A 572 7.84 -22.26 1.60
CA LEU A 572 7.22 -21.45 0.55
C LEU A 572 6.25 -22.30 -0.31
N ALA A 573 5.60 -21.65 -1.28
CA ALA A 573 4.81 -22.21 -2.38
C ALA A 573 4.55 -21.12 -3.44
N VAL A 574 3.66 -21.38 -4.42
CA VAL A 574 3.21 -20.39 -5.42
C VAL A 574 1.77 -20.68 -5.90
N PRO A 575 0.98 -19.66 -6.34
CA PRO A 575 -0.50 -19.72 -6.39
C PRO A 575 -1.11 -20.24 -7.70
N ASN A 576 -2.44 -20.50 -7.71
CA ASN A 576 -3.25 -20.75 -8.91
C ASN A 576 -4.78 -20.61 -8.66
N TYR A 577 -5.55 -20.20 -9.69
CA TYR A 577 -6.96 -19.71 -9.73
C TYR A 577 -7.71 -20.48 -10.81
N SER A 578 -8.84 -21.08 -10.44
CA SER A 578 -9.37 -22.30 -11.09
C SER A 578 -8.33 -23.43 -11.13
N SER A 579 -7.69 -23.66 -9.97
CA SER A 579 -6.90 -24.84 -9.58
C SER A 579 -6.59 -24.85 -8.08
N ASP A 580 -6.46 -23.66 -7.49
CA ASP A 580 -6.78 -23.32 -6.10
C ASP A 580 -6.06 -24.08 -4.95
N THR A 581 -6.69 -24.05 -3.77
CA THR A 581 -6.72 -25.06 -2.68
C THR A 581 -5.82 -24.90 -1.45
N ILE A 582 -6.45 -24.93 -0.25
CA ILE A 582 -5.76 -24.98 1.06
C ILE A 582 -4.87 -26.23 1.13
N SER A 583 -3.90 -26.22 2.03
CA SER A 583 -2.64 -26.90 1.78
C SER A 583 -1.85 -27.16 3.09
N VAL A 584 -0.70 -27.87 3.05
CA VAL A 584 0.21 -28.10 4.20
C VAL A 584 1.63 -28.39 3.69
N LEU A 585 2.66 -28.10 4.50
CA LEU A 585 4.03 -27.91 3.99
C LEU A 585 5.20 -28.49 4.84
N LEU A 586 5.27 -28.14 6.13
CA LEU A 586 6.18 -28.59 7.24
C LEU A 586 7.57 -29.20 6.88
N GLY A 587 8.69 -28.57 7.29
CA GLY A 587 10.05 -29.01 6.96
C GLY A 587 11.25 -28.34 7.67
N ASN A 588 12.08 -27.58 6.93
CA ASN A 588 13.47 -27.19 7.23
C ASN A 588 13.71 -25.65 7.16
N GLY A 589 14.09 -25.11 5.97
CA GLY A 589 13.97 -23.70 5.57
C GLY A 589 15.22 -22.92 5.07
N ASP A 590 15.00 -21.96 4.14
CA ASP A 590 16.03 -21.20 3.38
C ASP A 590 15.52 -20.10 2.41
N GLY A 591 14.29 -20.22 1.89
CA GLY A 591 13.68 -19.32 0.90
C GLY A 591 13.23 -19.92 -0.46
N THR A 592 12.93 -21.24 -0.61
CA THR A 592 12.66 -21.85 -1.94
C THR A 592 11.30 -22.55 -2.21
N PHE A 593 11.14 -23.82 -1.81
CA PHE A 593 9.94 -24.70 -1.66
C PHE A 593 8.69 -24.62 -2.60
N GLN A 594 7.48 -24.89 -2.04
CA GLN A 594 6.54 -25.94 -2.52
C GLN A 594 4.97 -25.81 -2.33
N ASN A 595 4.30 -26.36 -1.28
CA ASN A 595 3.16 -27.33 -1.46
C ASN A 595 1.88 -27.42 -0.51
N ARG A 596 1.17 -28.59 -0.51
CA ARG A 596 -0.31 -28.79 -0.39
C ARG A 596 -0.87 -30.17 0.13
N THR A 597 -2.11 -30.27 0.67
CA THR A 597 -2.84 -31.56 1.00
C THR A 597 -4.39 -31.46 1.08
N THR A 598 -5.20 -32.48 1.51
CA THR A 598 -6.67 -32.66 1.21
C THR A 598 -7.76 -32.64 2.33
N TYR A 599 -8.94 -32.07 2.01
CA TYR A 599 -10.20 -31.79 2.79
C TYR A 599 -11.42 -31.62 1.81
N PRO A 600 -12.56 -30.92 2.12
CA PRO A 600 -13.69 -30.75 1.17
C PRO A 600 -14.43 -29.35 1.05
N SER A 601 -14.28 -28.71 -0.13
CA SER A 601 -15.18 -27.72 -0.80
C SER A 601 -15.35 -26.25 -0.28
N GLY A 602 -15.23 -25.25 -1.18
CA GLY A 602 -15.65 -23.82 -1.01
C GLY A 602 -14.72 -22.79 -1.67
N SER A 603 -15.21 -21.56 -2.00
CA SER A 603 -14.88 -20.59 -3.10
C SER A 603 -13.89 -19.41 -2.88
N SER A 604 -13.20 -19.02 -3.96
CA SER A 604 -11.88 -18.34 -4.16
C SER A 604 -11.49 -16.90 -3.68
N PRO A 605 -10.59 -16.68 -2.69
CA PRO A 605 -9.96 -15.37 -2.44
C PRO A 605 -8.87 -15.05 -3.48
N LEU A 606 -8.48 -13.77 -3.70
CA LEU A 606 -7.38 -13.43 -4.64
C LEU A 606 -6.27 -12.50 -4.13
N PHE A 607 -6.52 -11.47 -3.30
CA PHE A 607 -5.46 -10.49 -2.97
C PHE A 607 -4.51 -10.88 -1.82
N ILE A 608 -5.04 -11.32 -0.67
CA ILE A 608 -4.34 -11.74 0.57
C ILE A 608 -3.53 -10.60 1.23
N THR A 609 -3.65 -10.49 2.55
CA THR A 609 -2.92 -9.58 3.47
C THR A 609 -3.30 -9.97 4.91
N ALA A 610 -2.35 -9.91 5.83
CA ALA A 610 -2.57 -9.83 7.28
C ALA A 610 -1.73 -8.68 7.88
N MET A 611 -1.96 -8.34 9.15
CA MET A 611 -1.14 -7.43 9.97
C MET A 611 -1.75 -7.39 11.37
N ASP A 612 -1.09 -8.03 12.36
CA ASP A 612 -1.34 -7.88 13.80
C ASP A 612 -2.75 -8.24 14.36
N PHE A 613 -3.79 -7.54 13.93
CA PHE A 613 -5.22 -7.64 14.28
C PHE A 613 -5.73 -7.67 15.73
N ASN A 614 -4.97 -7.96 16.78
CA ASN A 614 -5.51 -7.95 18.14
C ASN A 614 -4.53 -7.79 19.38
N ASN A 615 -3.51 -6.93 19.42
CA ASN A 615 -2.58 -6.69 20.57
C ASN A 615 -1.69 -7.85 21.11
N ASP A 616 -2.24 -8.99 21.58
CA ASP A 616 -1.52 -10.18 22.13
C ASP A 616 -0.77 -11.09 21.09
N THR A 617 -0.96 -12.42 21.00
CA THR A 617 0.14 -13.34 20.56
C THR A 617 0.10 -14.17 19.26
N LYS A 618 -1.02 -14.62 18.68
CA LYS A 618 -1.01 -15.35 17.39
C LYS A 618 -1.58 -14.48 16.29
N LEU A 619 -1.27 -14.79 15.04
CA LEU A 619 -2.20 -14.46 13.98
C LEU A 619 -3.04 -15.74 13.69
N ASP A 620 -3.38 -15.97 12.43
CA ASP A 620 -4.15 -17.07 11.87
C ASP A 620 -4.00 -16.95 10.33
N LEU A 621 -4.92 -17.43 9.46
CA LEU A 621 -4.85 -17.09 8.03
C LEU A 621 -6.17 -16.74 7.30
N VAL A 622 -6.04 -16.40 6.00
CA VAL A 622 -6.70 -15.30 5.28
C VAL A 622 -7.53 -15.74 4.04
N VAL A 623 -8.83 -15.46 3.98
CA VAL A 623 -9.73 -15.72 2.81
C VAL A 623 -10.84 -14.64 2.61
N ASN A 624 -10.91 -13.96 1.46
CA ASN A 624 -12.06 -13.11 1.02
C ASN A 624 -13.27 -13.95 0.61
N ASN A 625 -14.50 -13.47 0.86
CA ASN A 625 -15.73 -14.22 0.61
C ASN A 625 -16.86 -13.46 -0.11
N GLN A 626 -16.61 -12.75 -1.20
CA GLN A 626 -17.63 -12.01 -1.98
C GLN A 626 -18.77 -12.81 -2.66
N GLY A 627 -18.90 -14.10 -2.34
CA GLY A 627 -20.03 -14.91 -2.77
C GLY A 627 -21.19 -14.71 -1.82
N GLU A 628 -21.48 -15.71 -0.99
CA GLU A 628 -22.30 -15.56 0.24
C GLU A 628 -21.65 -14.68 1.34
N ASP A 629 -20.85 -13.71 0.90
CA ASP A 629 -20.76 -12.32 1.36
C ASP A 629 -20.08 -12.12 2.73
N SER A 630 -18.75 -12.26 2.80
CA SER A 630 -17.97 -12.29 4.05
C SER A 630 -16.46 -11.95 3.91
N ILE A 631 -15.76 -11.79 5.06
CA ILE A 631 -14.30 -11.62 5.22
C ILE A 631 -13.77 -12.69 6.17
N SER A 632 -13.05 -13.72 5.71
CA SER A 632 -12.70 -14.87 6.55
C SER A 632 -11.29 -14.92 7.12
N ILE A 633 -11.20 -14.81 8.46
CA ILE A 633 -10.31 -15.63 9.27
C ILE A 633 -11.00 -16.95 9.60
N LEU A 634 -10.33 -18.10 9.46
CA LEU A 634 -10.81 -19.45 9.98
C LEU A 634 -10.14 -20.66 12.70
N LEU A 635 -9.48 -20.12 13.81
CA LEU A 635 -9.64 -20.44 15.27
C LEU A 635 -8.93 -21.70 15.86
N GLY A 636 -7.90 -21.51 16.70
CA GLY A 636 -7.31 -22.51 17.62
C GLY A 636 -5.81 -22.29 17.98
N ASN A 637 -4.88 -22.89 17.22
CA ASN A 637 -3.57 -23.31 17.75
C ASN A 637 -2.32 -22.43 17.49
N GLY A 638 -2.10 -21.84 16.32
CA GLY A 638 -0.81 -21.24 15.90
C GLY A 638 0.06 -22.17 15.03
N ASP A 639 -0.58 -22.96 14.16
CA ASP A 639 0.00 -24.07 13.37
C ASP A 639 -0.64 -24.30 11.97
N GLY A 640 -1.86 -23.80 11.73
CA GLY A 640 -2.70 -24.08 10.54
C GLY A 640 -3.62 -25.33 10.62
N THR A 641 -4.91 -25.21 10.22
CA THR A 641 -5.83 -26.37 9.98
C THR A 641 -7.06 -26.06 9.10
N PHE A 642 -7.76 -24.93 9.32
CA PHE A 642 -8.97 -24.43 8.62
C PHE A 642 -10.31 -25.19 8.84
N GLN A 643 -11.43 -24.42 8.76
CA GLN A 643 -12.83 -24.74 9.17
C GLN A 643 -13.78 -23.54 8.81
N PRO A 644 -15.07 -23.44 9.20
CA PRO A 644 -16.03 -22.42 8.71
C PRO A 644 -16.51 -21.33 9.71
N ARG A 645 -17.11 -20.18 9.35
CA ARG A 645 -17.22 -19.26 8.17
C ARG A 645 -18.36 -18.20 8.53
N LYS A 646 -18.11 -16.95 9.02
CA LYS A 646 -19.10 -15.87 9.47
C LYS A 646 -19.57 -14.92 8.34
N SER A 647 -20.16 -13.77 8.71
CA SER A 647 -20.09 -12.47 8.03
C SER A 647 -20.15 -11.27 9.03
N TYR A 648 -20.00 -10.01 8.58
CA TYR A 648 -20.12 -8.67 9.25
C TYR A 648 -19.87 -7.54 8.20
N ILE A 649 -19.99 -6.22 8.49
CA ILE A 649 -19.94 -5.18 7.40
C ILE A 649 -19.40 -3.77 7.72
N SER A 650 -18.82 -3.13 6.68
CA SER A 650 -19.04 -1.73 6.24
C SER A 650 -18.38 -1.30 4.90
N GLY A 651 -17.54 -2.08 4.20
CA GLY A 651 -16.93 -1.65 2.93
C GLY A 651 -16.31 -2.77 2.08
N PRO A 652 -16.91 -3.18 0.94
CA PRO A 652 -16.54 -4.43 0.26
C PRO A 652 -15.26 -4.57 -0.63
N TYR A 653 -14.72 -3.59 -1.37
CA TYR A 653 -13.79 -3.85 -2.51
C TYR A 653 -12.27 -3.60 -2.26
N SER A 654 -11.81 -3.18 -1.08
CA SER A 654 -10.55 -2.42 -0.92
C SER A 654 -9.27 -3.22 -0.70
N TYR A 655 -8.11 -2.55 -0.80
CA TYR A 655 -6.79 -3.20 -0.66
C TYR A 655 -5.58 -2.36 -0.17
N SER A 656 -5.66 -1.02 -0.05
CA SER A 656 -4.47 -0.17 0.25
C SER A 656 -4.67 0.88 1.35
N PHE A 657 -3.65 1.26 2.13
CA PHE A 657 -3.85 1.82 3.50
C PHE A 657 -2.79 2.86 3.98
N PHE A 658 -3.23 3.91 4.72
CA PHE A 658 -2.37 4.67 5.67
C PHE A 658 -3.11 5.18 6.97
N PRO A 659 -2.48 5.13 8.18
CA PRO A 659 -3.11 5.43 9.49
C PRO A 659 -2.58 6.64 10.34
N ALA A 660 -3.39 7.16 11.30
CA ALA A 660 -2.99 7.98 12.48
C ALA A 660 -4.09 8.00 13.60
N ASP A 661 -3.77 8.37 14.86
CA ASP A 661 -4.60 8.25 16.10
C ASP A 661 -6.06 8.74 15.94
N PHE A 662 -7.07 7.85 16.13
CA PHE A 662 -8.46 8.15 15.73
C PHE A 662 -9.59 7.70 16.70
N ASN A 663 -10.00 6.44 16.96
CA ASN A 663 -11.30 6.19 17.63
C ASN A 663 -11.48 6.74 19.07
N ASN A 664 -10.46 6.85 19.91
CA ASN A 664 -9.33 5.92 19.90
C ASN A 664 -9.45 4.96 21.14
N ASP A 665 -9.10 3.66 21.12
CA ASP A 665 -8.86 2.77 22.32
C ASP A 665 -7.89 1.55 22.10
N ASN A 666 -6.60 1.68 22.45
CA ASN A 666 -5.49 0.71 22.54
C ASN A 666 -5.24 -0.38 21.45
N LYS A 667 -5.51 -0.15 20.16
CA LYS A 667 -5.53 -1.13 19.02
C LYS A 667 -5.27 -0.41 17.67
N LEU A 668 -5.45 -1.04 16.50
CA LEU A 668 -5.30 -0.37 15.18
C LEU A 668 -6.36 -0.79 14.12
N ASP A 669 -6.65 0.07 13.15
CA ASP A 669 -7.85 0.01 12.27
C ASP A 669 -7.53 0.76 10.95
N VAL A 670 -8.14 0.54 9.79
CA VAL A 670 -9.16 -0.45 9.36
C VAL A 670 -10.11 0.14 8.30
N ALA A 671 -9.62 1.03 7.45
CA ALA A 671 -10.26 2.33 7.26
C ALA A 671 -11.02 2.59 5.93
N VAL A 672 -11.77 1.60 5.43
CA VAL A 672 -12.11 1.38 3.99
C VAL A 672 -12.84 2.53 3.25
N ILE A 673 -12.24 3.16 2.24
CA ILE A 673 -12.78 4.25 1.37
C ILE A 673 -13.44 3.72 0.08
N ASN A 674 -14.50 4.37 -0.46
CA ASN A 674 -15.27 3.93 -1.64
C ASN A 674 -15.56 4.96 -2.74
N PHE A 675 -16.16 4.47 -3.83
CA PHE A 675 -16.07 5.05 -5.18
C PHE A 675 -17.39 5.19 -5.96
N LEU A 676 -18.53 4.60 -5.54
CA LEU A 676 -19.76 4.61 -6.38
C LEU A 676 -21.10 5.06 -5.73
N ASP A 677 -21.33 4.97 -4.40
CA ASP A 677 -22.58 5.42 -3.73
C ASP A 677 -22.38 5.57 -2.20
N ASN A 678 -23.15 6.47 -1.58
CA ASN A 678 -22.78 7.38 -0.49
C ASN A 678 -22.71 6.83 0.97
N THR A 679 -21.57 7.05 1.66
CA THR A 679 -21.39 7.22 3.13
C THR A 679 -20.08 8.00 3.42
N ILE A 680 -19.70 8.20 4.70
CA ILE A 680 -18.34 8.46 5.25
C ILE A 680 -18.19 7.79 6.64
N SER A 681 -18.41 6.48 6.67
CA SER A 681 -18.60 5.67 7.90
C SER A 681 -17.30 5.40 8.68
N VAL A 682 -17.40 4.90 9.91
CA VAL A 682 -16.32 4.88 10.92
C VAL A 682 -16.43 3.56 11.71
N LEU A 683 -15.36 2.86 12.10
CA LEU A 683 -15.37 1.44 12.51
C LEU A 683 -14.13 1.02 13.32
N LEU A 684 -14.19 1.23 14.63
CA LEU A 684 -13.25 0.59 15.54
C LEU A 684 -13.34 -0.96 15.56
N GLY A 685 -12.25 -1.61 15.96
CA GLY A 685 -12.32 -2.89 16.66
C GLY A 685 -13.05 -2.75 18.01
N ASN A 686 -14.20 -3.39 18.21
CA ASN A 686 -15.01 -3.18 19.41
C ASN A 686 -14.48 -3.93 20.67
N GLY A 687 -13.42 -4.73 20.55
CA GLY A 687 -12.75 -5.39 21.69
C GLY A 687 -13.45 -6.66 22.22
N ASP A 688 -14.62 -7.00 21.66
CA ASP A 688 -15.30 -8.29 21.81
C ASP A 688 -15.07 -9.22 20.61
N GLY A 689 -14.12 -8.87 19.74
CA GLY A 689 -13.87 -9.55 18.47
C GLY A 689 -14.81 -9.10 17.33
N THR A 690 -15.55 -7.99 17.46
CA THR A 690 -16.50 -7.55 16.41
C THR A 690 -16.14 -6.23 15.73
N LEU A 691 -16.35 -6.23 14.41
CA LEU A 691 -16.61 -5.09 13.52
C LEU A 691 -18.03 -5.29 13.01
N GLN A 692 -18.92 -4.29 13.01
CA GLN A 692 -20.33 -4.57 12.67
C GLN A 692 -21.06 -3.58 11.75
N GLN A 693 -20.81 -2.26 11.79
CA GLN A 693 -21.78 -1.31 11.19
C GLN A 693 -21.32 0.13 10.85
N ARG A 694 -22.25 0.96 10.32
CA ARG A 694 -22.05 2.16 9.43
C ARG A 694 -23.13 3.28 9.53
N ILE A 695 -22.85 4.54 9.12
CA ILE A 695 -23.81 5.69 9.15
C ILE A 695 -24.64 5.82 7.85
N ILE A 696 -25.79 6.53 7.95
CA ILE A 696 -26.30 7.48 6.94
C ILE A 696 -26.61 8.85 7.60
N TYR A 697 -26.03 9.95 7.09
CA TYR A 697 -26.24 11.41 7.37
C TYR A 697 -26.37 12.14 6.01
N SER A 698 -26.15 13.46 5.93
CA SER A 698 -25.47 14.11 4.79
C SER A 698 -24.50 15.22 5.23
N VAL A 699 -23.31 15.28 4.64
CA VAL A 699 -22.22 16.28 4.85
C VAL A 699 -21.28 16.35 3.65
N GLN A 700 -20.89 15.18 3.11
CA GLN A 700 -20.38 14.94 1.74
C GLN A 700 -18.93 15.43 1.46
N GLY A 701 -18.48 15.29 0.20
CA GLY A 701 -17.08 15.04 -0.23
C GLY A 701 -16.85 15.31 -1.73
N PHE A 702 -16.06 14.45 -2.42
CA PHE A 702 -16.16 13.94 -3.84
C PHE A 702 -14.85 13.57 -4.66
N PRO A 703 -13.60 13.44 -4.13
CA PRO A 703 -12.39 13.26 -4.95
C PRO A 703 -11.92 11.79 -5.13
N ILE A 704 -10.68 11.62 -5.66
CA ILE A 704 -9.93 10.37 -5.87
C ILE A 704 -9.37 9.74 -4.57
N SER A 705 -9.20 8.40 -4.56
CA SER A 705 -8.69 7.62 -3.40
C SER A 705 -7.16 7.55 -3.39
N VAL A 706 -6.55 7.65 -2.21
CA VAL A 706 -5.13 8.02 -2.04
C VAL A 706 -4.54 7.42 -0.74
N THR A 707 -3.29 7.76 -0.41
CA THR A 707 -2.42 7.26 0.68
C THR A 707 -1.67 8.47 1.30
N ALA A 708 -1.10 8.37 2.50
CA ALA A 708 -0.59 9.53 3.28
C ALA A 708 0.71 9.24 4.06
N GLY A 709 1.07 10.12 5.00
CA GLY A 709 2.26 10.04 5.87
C GLY A 709 2.07 10.76 7.22
N THR A 710 3.08 10.73 8.09
CA THR A 710 3.15 11.49 9.36
C THR A 710 4.48 12.25 9.45
N PHE A 711 4.48 13.51 9.89
CA PHE A 711 5.62 14.42 9.69
C PHE A 711 6.19 15.13 10.94
N THR A 712 5.37 15.54 11.93
CA THR A 712 5.76 16.57 12.92
C THR A 712 5.67 16.21 14.42
N ASN A 713 4.83 16.92 15.19
CA ASN A 713 5.05 17.25 16.60
C ASN A 713 4.61 16.19 17.65
N ASP A 714 3.30 16.05 17.90
CA ASP A 714 2.74 15.28 19.03
C ASP A 714 2.66 13.76 18.78
N ASN A 715 2.50 13.40 17.51
CA ASN A 715 2.45 12.06 16.93
C ASN A 715 1.27 11.18 17.39
N THR A 716 0.24 11.79 17.97
CA THR A 716 -1.14 11.29 17.86
C THR A 716 -1.75 11.62 16.48
N LYS A 717 -2.25 12.85 16.31
CA LYS A 717 -3.17 13.24 15.23
C LYS A 717 -2.53 14.13 14.18
N ILE A 718 -2.84 13.83 12.91
CA ILE A 718 -2.05 14.19 11.73
C ILE A 718 -2.98 14.89 10.70
N ASP A 719 -2.97 16.23 10.68
CA ASP A 719 -4.02 17.08 10.08
C ASP A 719 -4.30 16.90 8.56
N LEU A 720 -5.34 17.56 8.06
CA LEU A 720 -6.02 17.20 6.80
C LEU A 720 -5.32 17.64 5.48
N VAL A 721 -4.21 16.98 5.13
CA VAL A 721 -3.74 16.86 3.73
C VAL A 721 -4.74 16.04 2.92
N LEU A 722 -5.16 16.51 1.74
CA LEU A 722 -6.11 15.79 0.88
C LEU A 722 -5.94 16.12 -0.62
N ALA A 723 -6.22 15.11 -1.45
CA ALA A 723 -6.34 15.16 -2.90
C ALA A 723 -7.65 15.84 -3.37
N ASP A 724 -7.98 16.99 -2.80
CA ASP A 724 -9.24 17.72 -3.02
C ASP A 724 -9.29 18.37 -4.42
N LEU A 725 -10.43 18.98 -4.78
CA LEU A 725 -10.82 18.99 -6.19
C LEU A 725 -11.98 19.92 -6.74
N ALA A 726 -12.60 21.05 -6.28
CA ALA A 726 -13.52 21.83 -7.23
C ALA A 726 -13.93 23.33 -7.04
N ASN A 727 -13.37 24.17 -6.16
CA ASN A 727 -13.57 25.63 -6.28
C ASN A 727 -12.26 26.37 -6.63
N ASN A 728 -11.36 26.68 -5.68
CA ASN A 728 -9.99 27.16 -6.02
C ASN A 728 -8.92 27.12 -4.90
N ASN A 729 -9.04 26.38 -3.77
CA ASN A 729 -8.09 26.57 -2.64
C ASN A 729 -8.01 25.46 -1.55
N VAL A 730 -6.80 25.09 -1.08
CA VAL A 730 -6.51 23.93 -0.16
C VAL A 730 -6.35 24.27 1.32
N ALA A 731 -6.10 23.29 2.21
CA ALA A 731 -6.28 23.37 3.66
C ALA A 731 -5.23 24.16 4.48
N ILE A 732 -4.20 23.45 4.96
CA ILE A 732 -3.53 23.62 6.27
C ILE A 732 -4.56 23.59 7.40
N LEU A 733 -4.73 22.44 8.06
CA LEU A 733 -5.74 22.22 9.11
C LEU A 733 -5.14 22.10 10.52
N LEU A 734 -5.97 22.53 11.46
CA LEU A 734 -5.96 22.36 12.92
C LEU A 734 -7.44 22.39 13.37
N ASN A 735 -7.81 21.78 14.51
CA ASN A 735 -9.22 21.61 14.93
C ASN A 735 -9.46 21.48 16.47
N THR A 736 -10.57 20.90 16.95
CA THR A 736 -10.80 20.56 18.36
C THR A 736 -11.69 19.32 18.56
N CYS A 737 -11.11 18.20 19.01
CA CYS A 737 -11.55 17.61 20.28
C CYS A 737 -10.40 17.85 21.28
N SER A 738 -9.55 16.84 21.53
CA SER A 738 -8.18 17.02 22.02
C SER A 738 -7.29 15.86 21.53
#